data_AF-A0A850JHH1-F1
#
_entry.id   AF-A0A850JHH1-F1
#
_cell.length_a   1.000
_cell.length_b   1.000
_cell.length_c   1.000
_cell.angle_alpha   90.00
_cell.angle_beta   90.00
_cell.angle_gamma   90.00
#
_symmetry.space_group_name_H-M   'P 1'
#
loop_
_entity.id
_entity.type
_entity.pdbx_description
1 polymer ?
#
loop_
_entity_poly.entity_id
_entity_poly.type
_entity_poly.pdbx_seq_one_letter_code
_entity_poly.pdbx_strand_id
1 'polypeptide(L)'
;MLIDTVDVLVNNDDSWMTLATVVDAAVAAGASVVMTSRVAESTRLPIEWERCPLADYAAAGSGDVPGEQDEFTRAVVAHVRFYTKDPRRREDLAARMLDIVARDLPLKPLCLRPLTLRMLFEIYTPGLVGDDVDTTVLYEAYWDNRVVRDRRAWDEPGTGAGSGRDLSEVAGLLATEMLRSGLPEVMVRSVSSPGTLTSRRLDEDVRLLVSRGVGQLAENGVFQFFHQTFFEYAVSRALIHDHGRRGIDVLVARAMDQHDDYFLLAVVEQALMCAGRSRETAGPAGAAVLELLGLLAAELEAEDLESAAAALHHGLRRVVLAVCAQSPLLTGEMVPLLTRILASPRLDLPTVGGFLRLLPAPGRRFGEHDIAFLEAVAGRADNAWLAVIEVLARLLPRDPALVVAAVRRVRFAERAVERDRELANRGELRDFLVGLFLWDPEEALSLLTPVIQAAIEHGKAGYAARAFAEMARLAAAHPDAGDWAAWADHLLGSATDETSQLIKDHAALLVPRLRTLRFPDLVALFDELADRLAGGTVPTTADRSLLGAVLTVAGDLCPSDSETVRFVTAFGRVTRREMVSDLSRGWLVPLLSSGSPLGAAIRDLAVEWLVEGMPTTTEERPSDTRAKVIRSALQRLDLPLAVAGDLAGRAAARWPVDPRKPFLVWTDPGCLLHLIVRSAAAEIPEACSAIELIGDGVALRSPDAAALTEPFLANAGTGREAVLLLDLLLRAGETSRTLLVLEHGRELDGATLSLLRESALSEFRTALPAERPAGMRQQLRTRLRNLSKLLVRLDELTGGLRIAWPELADWLVRVMDDEATGILVELARSGLEREEYPPAEVLAALRGLCGAEGDRPPDCSSARGRAARLWCVWWYARYGAAQDTSELLRLAFTEPVDRLALIKASSHIYAGKHRTPLTLAQSVEFLLEVGRRIGASGLGGAARKDVSRAWRAAMWTVVPGSDTGLQSRIVQALPELDDAFAGHLVQVVSPHRRPEVLEHLHVVASASALGPRLKLNIGRVLDRYRRHSSDAGWPTIFDDLDGAG
;
A
#
# COMPACT_ATOMS: atom_id res chain seq x y z
N MET A 1 5.21 -22.53 -15.47
CA MET A 1 3.90 -23.20 -15.44
C MET A 1 2.84 -22.12 -15.26
N LEU A 2 1.78 -22.14 -16.05
CA LEU A 2 0.62 -21.26 -15.89
C LEU A 2 -0.58 -22.15 -15.53
N ILE A 3 -1.31 -21.81 -14.48
CA ILE A 3 -2.55 -22.48 -14.08
C ILE A 3 -3.65 -21.42 -14.09
N ASP A 4 -4.57 -21.52 -15.03
CA ASP A 4 -5.62 -20.53 -15.22
C ASP A 4 -6.88 -20.92 -14.42
N THR A 5 -7.58 -19.93 -13.85
CA THR A 5 -8.85 -20.06 -13.12
C THR A 5 -8.79 -21.03 -11.93
N VAL A 6 -7.79 -20.88 -11.06
CA VAL A 6 -7.65 -21.76 -9.89
C VAL A 6 -8.82 -21.65 -8.92
N ASP A 7 -9.60 -20.58 -8.94
CA ASP A 7 -10.78 -20.37 -8.08
C ASP A 7 -11.80 -21.51 -8.15
N VAL A 8 -11.91 -22.20 -9.30
CA VAL A 8 -12.73 -23.42 -9.44
C VAL A 8 -12.23 -24.55 -8.53
N LEU A 9 -10.91 -24.67 -8.37
CA LEU A 9 -10.27 -25.69 -7.53
C LEU A 9 -10.30 -25.33 -6.06
N VAL A 10 -10.45 -24.04 -5.70
CA VAL A 10 -10.40 -23.57 -4.31
C VAL A 10 -11.68 -23.88 -3.53
N ASN A 11 -12.79 -24.15 -4.24
CA ASN A 11 -14.07 -24.51 -3.62
C ASN A 11 -14.17 -26.00 -3.24
N ASN A 12 -13.19 -26.81 -3.66
CA ASN A 12 -13.08 -28.23 -3.34
C ASN A 12 -11.70 -28.50 -2.72
N ASP A 13 -11.63 -28.93 -1.46
CA ASP A 13 -10.36 -29.11 -0.74
C ASP A 13 -9.45 -30.16 -1.38
N ASP A 14 -10.00 -31.20 -2.02
CA ASP A 14 -9.21 -32.23 -2.71
C ASP A 14 -8.54 -31.65 -3.97
N SER A 15 -9.28 -30.81 -4.70
CA SER A 15 -8.80 -30.09 -5.87
C SER A 15 -7.78 -29.03 -5.48
N TRP A 16 -8.04 -28.29 -4.41
CA TRP A 16 -7.12 -27.32 -3.82
C TRP A 16 -5.83 -27.98 -3.33
N MET A 17 -5.91 -29.13 -2.66
CA MET A 17 -4.73 -29.88 -2.22
C MET A 17 -3.92 -30.39 -3.40
N THR A 18 -4.60 -30.85 -4.44
CA THR A 18 -3.94 -31.30 -5.67
C THR A 18 -3.23 -30.13 -6.34
N LEU A 19 -3.89 -28.97 -6.42
CA LEU A 19 -3.28 -27.73 -6.88
C LEU A 19 -2.04 -27.37 -6.06
N ALA A 20 -2.14 -27.31 -4.73
CA ALA A 20 -1.01 -27.00 -3.85
C ALA A 20 0.17 -27.97 -4.05
N THR A 21 -0.12 -29.27 -4.12
CA THR A 21 0.90 -30.30 -4.37
C THR A 21 1.59 -30.12 -5.72
N VAL A 22 0.84 -29.80 -6.78
CA VAL A 22 1.37 -29.56 -8.13
C VAL A 22 2.21 -28.29 -8.17
N VAL A 23 1.75 -27.21 -7.53
CA VAL A 23 2.47 -25.94 -7.43
C VAL A 23 3.79 -26.14 -6.69
N ASP A 24 3.76 -26.79 -5.52
CA ASP A 24 4.95 -27.05 -4.71
C ASP A 24 5.95 -27.94 -5.46
N ALA A 25 5.49 -28.99 -6.14
CA ALA A 25 6.33 -29.86 -6.95
C ALA A 25 6.99 -29.10 -8.12
N ALA A 26 6.23 -28.22 -8.79
CA ALA A 26 6.75 -27.40 -9.89
C ALA A 26 7.81 -26.40 -9.39
N VAL A 27 7.54 -25.71 -8.27
CA VAL A 27 8.50 -24.78 -7.65
C VAL A 27 9.75 -25.51 -7.18
N ALA A 28 9.61 -26.69 -6.56
CA ALA A 28 10.75 -27.52 -6.14
C ALA A 28 11.61 -28.00 -7.31
N ALA A 29 11.01 -28.18 -8.49
CA ALA A 29 11.72 -28.46 -9.74
C ALA A 29 12.37 -27.21 -10.38
N GLY A 30 12.30 -26.04 -9.75
CA GLY A 30 12.85 -24.79 -10.25
C GLY A 30 11.96 -24.06 -11.27
N ALA A 31 10.70 -24.49 -11.45
CA ALA A 31 9.79 -23.81 -12.36
C ALA A 31 9.09 -22.62 -11.68
N SER A 32 8.99 -21.50 -12.40
CA SER A 32 8.09 -20.40 -12.00
C SER A 32 6.64 -20.81 -12.25
N VAL A 33 5.78 -20.67 -11.25
CA VAL A 33 4.34 -20.94 -11.36
C VAL A 33 3.58 -19.62 -11.30
N VAL A 34 2.75 -19.36 -12.31
CA VAL A 34 1.80 -18.24 -12.34
C VAL A 34 0.41 -18.86 -12.27
N MET A 35 -0.44 -18.30 -11.41
CA MET A 35 -1.83 -18.75 -11.25
C MET A 35 -2.76 -17.56 -11.40
N THR A 36 -3.94 -17.77 -11.97
CA THR A 36 -5.00 -16.75 -12.02
C THR A 36 -6.18 -17.20 -11.17
N SER A 37 -6.77 -16.26 -10.44
CA SER A 37 -7.92 -16.49 -9.55
C SER A 37 -8.75 -15.23 -9.48
N ARG A 38 -10.05 -15.37 -9.26
CA ARG A 38 -10.88 -14.26 -8.78
C ARG A 38 -10.38 -13.74 -7.42
N VAL A 39 -10.57 -12.43 -7.17
CA VAL A 39 -10.06 -11.75 -5.97
C VAL A 39 -10.66 -12.32 -4.69
N ALA A 40 -11.96 -12.62 -4.67
CA ALA A 40 -12.64 -13.12 -3.47
C ALA A 40 -12.10 -14.51 -3.07
N GLU A 41 -11.87 -15.38 -4.05
CA GLU A 41 -11.42 -16.75 -3.90
C GLU A 41 -9.90 -16.82 -3.65
N SER A 42 -9.13 -15.83 -4.10
CA SER A 42 -7.69 -15.72 -3.82
C SER A 42 -7.35 -15.62 -2.33
N THR A 43 -8.33 -15.21 -1.50
CA THR A 43 -8.18 -15.14 -0.04
C THR A 43 -8.08 -16.52 0.61
N ARG A 44 -8.56 -17.56 -0.08
CA ARG A 44 -8.49 -18.96 0.35
C ARG A 44 -7.19 -19.65 -0.14
N LEU A 45 -6.43 -19.00 -1.03
CA LEU A 45 -5.08 -19.46 -1.40
C LEU A 45 -4.07 -19.17 -0.28
N PRO A 46 -2.96 -19.94 -0.18
CA PRO A 46 -1.88 -19.72 0.79
C PRO A 46 -1.39 -18.27 0.82
N ILE A 47 -1.09 -17.74 2.01
CA ILE A 47 -0.72 -16.32 2.18
C ILE A 47 0.71 -16.03 1.68
N GLU A 48 1.54 -17.05 1.69
CA GLU A 48 2.92 -17.10 1.19
C GLU A 48 3.00 -17.03 -0.34
N TRP A 49 1.91 -17.30 -1.05
CA TRP A 49 1.88 -17.11 -2.50
C TRP A 49 1.65 -15.64 -2.80
N GLU A 50 2.60 -15.05 -3.53
CA GLU A 50 2.53 -13.64 -3.93
C GLU A 50 1.25 -13.39 -4.72
N ARG A 51 0.47 -12.40 -4.28
CA ARG A 51 -0.77 -11.99 -4.95
C ARG A 51 -0.51 -10.71 -5.71
N CYS A 52 -0.65 -10.79 -7.03
CA CYS A 52 -0.63 -9.63 -7.90
C CYS A 52 -2.06 -9.39 -8.41
N PRO A 53 -2.88 -8.55 -7.74
CA PRO A 53 -4.22 -8.23 -8.23
C PRO A 53 -4.09 -7.53 -9.59
N LEU A 54 -4.69 -8.11 -10.62
CA LEU A 54 -4.81 -7.46 -11.92
C LEU A 54 -5.89 -6.38 -11.80
N ALA A 55 -5.54 -5.15 -12.18
CA ALA A 55 -6.43 -4.00 -12.15
C ALA A 55 -7.12 -3.80 -13.51
N ASP A 56 -8.11 -2.90 -13.52
CA ASP A 56 -8.62 -2.33 -14.76
C ASP A 56 -7.48 -1.60 -15.52
N TYR A 57 -7.63 -1.37 -16.82
CA TYR A 57 -6.63 -0.66 -17.63
C TYR A 57 -6.23 0.67 -16.97
N ALA A 58 -4.91 0.91 -16.87
CA ALA A 58 -4.42 2.18 -16.36
C ALA A 58 -4.75 3.32 -17.34
N ALA A 59 -5.53 4.30 -16.89
CA ALA A 59 -5.78 5.56 -17.58
C ALA A 59 -4.90 6.67 -16.95
N ALA A 60 -4.46 7.64 -17.77
CA ALA A 60 -3.47 8.66 -17.38
C ALA A 60 -3.72 9.27 -15.98
N GLY A 61 -2.70 9.17 -15.11
CA GLY A 61 -2.73 9.61 -13.70
C GLY A 61 -1.79 8.85 -12.75
N SER A 62 -1.16 7.75 -13.21
CA SER A 62 -0.33 6.87 -12.38
C SER A 62 1.15 6.73 -12.81
N GLY A 63 1.62 7.51 -13.79
CA GLY A 63 2.99 7.38 -14.33
C GLY A 63 3.75 8.71 -14.37
N ASP A 64 4.88 8.76 -13.65
CA ASP A 64 5.85 9.87 -13.61
C ASP A 64 6.74 9.99 -14.87
N VAL A 65 6.39 9.34 -15.98
CA VAL A 65 7.22 9.33 -17.20
C VAL A 65 6.55 10.17 -18.30
N PRO A 66 7.09 11.36 -18.64
CA PRO A 66 6.56 12.19 -19.71
C PRO A 66 6.71 11.50 -21.08
N GLY A 67 5.58 11.22 -21.75
CA GLY A 67 5.55 10.85 -23.18
C GLY A 67 5.09 9.43 -23.53
N GLU A 68 4.83 8.55 -22.57
CA GLU A 68 4.28 7.21 -22.85
C GLU A 68 2.73 7.25 -22.87
N GLN A 69 2.12 6.69 -23.92
CA GLN A 69 0.65 6.54 -23.97
C GLN A 69 0.20 5.53 -22.91
N ASP A 70 -0.80 5.90 -22.11
CA ASP A 70 -1.36 5.02 -21.08
C ASP A 70 -1.96 3.72 -21.67
N GLU A 71 -2.10 2.71 -20.82
CA GLU A 71 -2.50 1.36 -21.22
C GLU A 71 -3.89 1.35 -21.87
N PHE A 72 -4.84 2.10 -21.31
CA PHE A 72 -6.19 2.22 -21.85
C PHE A 72 -6.17 2.84 -23.26
N THR A 73 -5.39 3.90 -23.46
CA THR A 73 -5.25 4.54 -24.77
C THR A 73 -4.73 3.56 -25.83
N ARG A 74 -3.73 2.74 -25.49
CA ARG A 74 -3.21 1.71 -26.41
C ARG A 74 -4.27 0.66 -26.73
N ALA A 75 -5.04 0.21 -25.73
CA ALA A 75 -6.10 -0.78 -25.92
C ALA A 75 -7.21 -0.26 -26.86
N VAL A 76 -7.68 0.97 -26.66
CA VAL A 76 -8.69 1.61 -27.53
C VAL A 76 -8.21 1.67 -28.98
N VAL A 77 -6.98 2.16 -29.21
CA VAL A 77 -6.41 2.27 -30.56
C VAL A 77 -6.30 0.89 -31.24
N ALA A 78 -5.90 -0.15 -30.49
CA ALA A 78 -5.82 -1.51 -31.00
C ALA A 78 -7.19 -2.07 -31.39
N HIS A 79 -8.20 -1.93 -30.53
CA HIS A 79 -9.56 -2.38 -30.80
C HIS A 79 -10.18 -1.65 -32.00
N VAL A 80 -10.03 -0.32 -32.06
CA VAL A 80 -10.50 0.48 -33.19
C VAL A 80 -9.89 0.01 -34.51
N ARG A 81 -8.59 -0.29 -34.55
CA ARG A 81 -7.92 -0.81 -35.75
C ARG A 81 -8.46 -2.17 -36.19
N PHE A 82 -8.81 -3.03 -35.23
CA PHE A 82 -9.33 -4.37 -35.48
C PHE A 82 -10.77 -4.34 -36.00
N TYR A 83 -11.66 -3.59 -35.35
CA TYR A 83 -13.10 -3.64 -35.60
C TYR A 83 -13.60 -2.70 -36.71
N THR A 84 -12.82 -1.72 -37.16
CA THR A 84 -13.18 -0.88 -38.32
C THR A 84 -12.01 -0.71 -39.29
N LYS A 85 -12.30 -0.78 -40.60
CA LYS A 85 -11.34 -0.55 -41.68
C LYS A 85 -11.32 0.90 -42.17
N ASP A 86 -12.32 1.71 -41.81
CA ASP A 86 -12.48 3.11 -42.25
C ASP A 86 -11.66 4.08 -41.36
N PRO A 87 -10.65 4.79 -41.90
CA PRO A 87 -9.79 5.71 -41.15
C PRO A 87 -10.53 6.83 -40.40
N ARG A 88 -11.60 7.41 -40.97
CA ARG A 88 -12.31 8.52 -40.31
C ARG A 88 -13.11 8.03 -39.11
N ARG A 89 -13.81 6.90 -39.29
CA ARG A 89 -14.55 6.24 -38.20
C ARG A 89 -13.61 5.73 -37.10
N ARG A 90 -12.37 5.39 -37.43
CA ARG A 90 -11.36 5.02 -36.43
C ARG A 90 -11.05 6.18 -35.50
N GLU A 91 -10.72 7.33 -36.06
CA GLU A 91 -10.36 8.53 -35.27
C GLU A 91 -11.54 8.97 -34.39
N ASP A 92 -12.75 9.01 -34.94
CA ASP A 92 -13.95 9.39 -34.20
C ASP A 92 -14.27 8.43 -33.04
N LEU A 93 -14.18 7.11 -33.26
CA LEU A 93 -14.48 6.10 -32.24
C LEU A 93 -13.40 6.06 -31.14
N ALA A 94 -12.13 6.21 -31.53
CA ALA A 94 -11.03 6.31 -30.58
C ALA A 94 -11.18 7.57 -29.70
N ALA A 95 -11.39 8.73 -30.30
CA ALA A 95 -11.55 9.99 -29.57
C ALA A 95 -12.70 9.92 -28.55
N ARG A 96 -13.82 9.32 -28.91
CA ARG A 96 -14.98 9.16 -28.00
C ARG A 96 -14.69 8.21 -26.84
N MET A 97 -14.09 7.04 -27.09
CA MET A 97 -13.75 6.09 -26.01
C MET A 97 -12.76 6.70 -25.01
N LEU A 98 -11.80 7.49 -25.51
CA LEU A 98 -10.87 8.23 -24.67
C LEU A 98 -11.57 9.33 -23.87
N ASP A 99 -12.49 10.08 -24.50
CA ASP A 99 -13.28 11.14 -23.86
C ASP A 99 -14.21 10.58 -22.76
N ILE A 100 -14.79 9.39 -22.96
CA ILE A 100 -15.62 8.69 -21.95
C ILE A 100 -14.85 8.47 -20.65
N VAL A 101 -13.60 8.01 -20.75
CA VAL A 101 -12.76 7.74 -19.58
C VAL A 101 -12.20 9.03 -19.00
N ALA A 102 -11.80 9.98 -19.84
CA ALA A 102 -11.27 11.28 -19.42
C ALA A 102 -12.30 12.11 -18.65
N ARG A 103 -13.59 12.01 -19.01
CA ARG A 103 -14.70 12.72 -18.35
C ARG A 103 -15.37 11.92 -17.23
N ASP A 104 -14.78 10.78 -16.86
CA ASP A 104 -15.29 9.91 -15.80
C ASP A 104 -16.77 9.52 -15.99
N LEU A 105 -17.21 9.27 -17.24
CA LEU A 105 -18.63 8.99 -17.54
C LEU A 105 -19.08 7.61 -17.00
N PRO A 106 -20.41 7.33 -16.90
CA PRO A 106 -20.93 6.06 -16.36
C PRO A 106 -20.38 4.80 -17.02
N LEU A 107 -19.94 4.90 -18.28
CA LEU A 107 -19.34 3.81 -19.05
C LEU A 107 -17.89 3.52 -18.68
N LYS A 108 -17.19 4.41 -17.94
CA LYS A 108 -15.76 4.23 -17.62
C LYS A 108 -15.45 2.86 -16.99
N PRO A 109 -16.20 2.35 -15.99
CA PRO A 109 -15.92 1.01 -15.45
C PRO A 109 -16.03 -0.11 -16.51
N LEU A 110 -16.89 0.06 -17.52
CA LEU A 110 -16.99 -0.89 -18.64
C LEU A 110 -15.86 -0.70 -19.66
N CYS A 111 -15.39 0.53 -19.87
CA CYS A 111 -14.30 0.83 -20.78
C CYS A 111 -12.94 0.38 -20.24
N LEU A 112 -12.69 0.54 -18.93
CA LEU A 112 -11.41 0.18 -18.33
C LEU A 112 -11.24 -1.33 -18.14
N ARG A 113 -12.33 -2.10 -18.14
CA ARG A 113 -12.29 -3.56 -18.04
C ARG A 113 -12.03 -4.19 -19.42
N PRO A 114 -10.97 -5.01 -19.60
CA PRO A 114 -10.62 -5.58 -20.89
C PRO A 114 -11.75 -6.35 -21.59
N LEU A 115 -12.48 -7.18 -20.82
CA LEU A 115 -13.58 -7.99 -21.35
C LEU A 115 -14.73 -7.14 -21.89
N THR A 116 -15.22 -6.19 -21.08
CA THR A 116 -16.36 -5.36 -21.44
C THR A 116 -16.00 -4.33 -22.51
N LEU A 117 -14.76 -3.83 -22.54
CA LEU A 117 -14.27 -3.02 -23.65
C LEU A 117 -14.34 -3.80 -24.97
N ARG A 118 -13.83 -5.02 -25.00
CA ARG A 118 -13.93 -5.89 -26.19
C ARG A 118 -15.38 -6.09 -26.62
N MET A 119 -16.27 -6.41 -25.68
CA MET A 119 -17.70 -6.59 -25.96
C MET A 119 -18.36 -5.32 -26.52
N LEU A 120 -18.03 -4.14 -25.97
CA LEU A 120 -18.53 -2.86 -26.47
C LEU A 120 -18.16 -2.66 -27.95
N PHE A 121 -16.90 -2.90 -28.32
CA PHE A 121 -16.48 -2.84 -29.72
C PHE A 121 -17.19 -3.88 -30.58
N GLU A 122 -17.39 -5.09 -30.08
CA GLU A 122 -17.99 -6.18 -30.83
C GLU A 122 -19.49 -5.99 -31.11
N ILE A 123 -20.21 -5.35 -30.19
CA ILE A 123 -21.65 -5.13 -30.29
C ILE A 123 -21.95 -3.82 -31.01
N TYR A 124 -21.26 -2.75 -30.65
CA TYR A 124 -21.65 -1.41 -31.04
C TYR A 124 -20.90 -0.88 -32.26
N THR A 125 -19.79 -1.48 -32.72
CA THR A 125 -19.09 -0.97 -33.93
C THR A 125 -19.89 -1.29 -35.21
N PRO A 126 -20.09 -0.34 -36.15
CA PRO A 126 -19.65 1.07 -36.16
C PRO A 126 -20.67 2.08 -35.60
N GLY A 127 -21.74 1.62 -34.97
CA GLY A 127 -22.72 2.45 -34.25
C GLY A 127 -22.17 3.06 -32.94
N LEU A 128 -23.07 3.71 -32.19
CA LEU A 128 -22.76 4.40 -30.94
C LEU A 128 -23.12 3.54 -29.74
N VAL A 129 -22.27 3.54 -28.71
CA VAL A 129 -22.59 3.01 -27.38
C VAL A 129 -23.53 4.00 -26.69
N GLY A 130 -24.64 3.52 -26.13
CA GLY A 130 -25.54 4.35 -25.32
C GLY A 130 -24.92 4.72 -23.97
N ASP A 131 -25.23 5.91 -23.46
CA ASP A 131 -24.68 6.40 -22.18
C ASP A 131 -25.19 5.63 -20.94
N ASP A 132 -26.23 4.81 -21.11
CA ASP A 132 -26.94 4.05 -20.09
C ASP A 132 -26.61 2.54 -20.08
N VAL A 133 -25.62 2.10 -20.86
CA VAL A 133 -25.23 0.68 -20.92
C VAL A 133 -24.56 0.26 -19.61
N ASP A 134 -25.12 -0.78 -18.97
CA ASP A 134 -24.49 -1.50 -17.86
C ASP A 134 -24.00 -2.90 -18.30
N THR A 135 -23.38 -3.65 -17.38
CA THR A 135 -22.83 -4.99 -17.67
C THR A 135 -23.89 -5.98 -18.15
N THR A 136 -25.11 -5.98 -17.58
CA THR A 136 -26.15 -6.92 -17.98
C THR A 136 -26.77 -6.51 -19.31
N VAL A 137 -27.00 -5.22 -19.56
CA VAL A 137 -27.44 -4.71 -20.87
C VAL A 137 -26.44 -5.09 -21.96
N LEU A 138 -25.14 -5.02 -21.63
CA LEU A 138 -24.09 -5.48 -22.53
C LEU A 138 -24.16 -6.98 -22.81
N TYR A 139 -24.45 -7.82 -21.79
CA TYR A 139 -24.67 -9.26 -22.00
C TYR A 139 -25.95 -9.57 -22.78
N GLU A 140 -27.05 -8.86 -22.53
CA GLU A 140 -28.30 -8.98 -23.28
C GLU A 140 -28.10 -8.65 -24.76
N ALA A 141 -27.41 -7.54 -25.05
CA ALA A 141 -27.06 -7.16 -26.41
C ALA A 141 -26.11 -8.17 -27.06
N TYR A 142 -25.14 -8.70 -26.31
CA TYR A 142 -24.26 -9.77 -26.80
C TYR A 142 -25.06 -11.05 -27.10
N TRP A 143 -25.96 -11.46 -26.23
CA TRP A 143 -26.81 -12.64 -26.41
C TRP A 143 -27.69 -12.49 -27.65
N ASP A 144 -28.37 -11.35 -27.81
CA ASP A 144 -29.21 -11.08 -28.97
C ASP A 144 -28.39 -11.13 -30.28
N ASN A 145 -27.21 -10.49 -30.29
CA ASN A 145 -26.36 -10.47 -31.47
C ASN A 145 -25.73 -11.83 -31.77
N ARG A 146 -25.18 -12.54 -30.78
CA ARG A 146 -24.36 -13.75 -31.00
C ARG A 146 -25.14 -15.06 -30.86
N VAL A 147 -26.12 -15.13 -29.97
CA VAL A 147 -26.89 -16.38 -29.72
C VAL A 147 -28.15 -16.42 -30.57
N VAL A 148 -28.89 -15.31 -30.65
CA VAL A 148 -30.19 -15.26 -31.35
C VAL A 148 -30.02 -14.99 -32.85
N ARG A 149 -29.29 -13.93 -33.22
CA ARG A 149 -29.35 -13.34 -34.58
C ARG A 149 -28.09 -13.47 -35.44
N ASP A 150 -26.99 -14.01 -34.92
CA ASP A 150 -25.67 -14.09 -35.57
C ASP A 150 -25.23 -12.78 -36.28
N ARG A 151 -25.38 -11.65 -35.59
CA ARG A 151 -24.91 -10.34 -36.05
C ARG A 151 -23.43 -10.19 -35.68
N ARG A 152 -22.59 -10.04 -36.71
CA ARG A 152 -21.15 -9.79 -36.55
C ARG A 152 -20.83 -8.42 -37.12
N ALA A 153 -20.15 -7.58 -36.34
CA ALA A 153 -19.82 -6.21 -36.72
C ALA A 153 -18.93 -6.09 -37.99
N TRP A 154 -18.29 -7.18 -38.41
CA TRP A 154 -17.34 -7.22 -39.53
C TRP A 154 -17.82 -7.98 -40.78
N ASP A 155 -18.99 -8.63 -40.75
CA ASP A 155 -19.51 -9.37 -41.91
C ASP A 155 -20.50 -8.50 -42.71
N GLU A 156 -20.38 -8.51 -44.03
CA GLU A 156 -21.46 -8.04 -44.90
C GLU A 156 -22.72 -8.89 -44.65
N PRO A 157 -23.92 -8.29 -44.60
CA PRO A 157 -25.12 -9.01 -44.24
C PRO A 157 -25.40 -10.18 -45.22
N GLY A 158 -25.25 -11.41 -44.72
CA GLY A 158 -26.01 -12.57 -45.20
C GLY A 158 -25.35 -13.49 -46.22
N THR A 159 -24.27 -14.21 -45.87
CA THR A 159 -23.79 -15.32 -46.72
C THR A 159 -23.52 -16.65 -46.00
N GLY A 160 -23.62 -16.73 -44.68
CA GLY A 160 -23.44 -17.98 -43.93
C GLY A 160 -24.72 -18.82 -43.81
N ALA A 161 -24.66 -20.09 -44.20
CA ALA A 161 -25.73 -21.06 -43.92
C ALA A 161 -25.91 -21.23 -42.39
N GLY A 162 -26.89 -20.54 -41.79
CA GLY A 162 -27.13 -20.56 -40.33
C GLY A 162 -27.31 -19.19 -39.67
N SER A 163 -27.22 -18.08 -40.43
CA SER A 163 -27.22 -16.69 -39.91
C SER A 163 -28.53 -16.18 -39.29
N GLY A 164 -29.58 -17.01 -39.19
CA GLY A 164 -30.88 -16.61 -38.62
C GLY A 164 -31.41 -17.58 -37.56
N ARG A 165 -30.59 -18.53 -37.12
CA ARG A 165 -31.02 -19.58 -36.20
C ARG A 165 -30.80 -19.19 -34.75
N ASP A 166 -31.86 -19.21 -33.96
CA ASP A 166 -31.79 -19.00 -32.52
C ASP A 166 -31.19 -20.23 -31.82
N LEU A 167 -30.16 -20.01 -31.01
CA LEU A 167 -29.47 -21.04 -30.23
C LEU A 167 -29.67 -20.88 -28.72
N SER A 168 -30.67 -20.07 -28.31
CA SER A 168 -30.91 -19.77 -26.90
C SER A 168 -31.22 -21.03 -26.08
N GLU A 169 -32.00 -21.97 -26.62
CA GLU A 169 -32.33 -23.24 -25.96
C GLU A 169 -31.06 -24.08 -25.69
N VAL A 170 -30.19 -24.22 -26.68
CA VAL A 170 -28.94 -25.01 -26.55
C VAL A 170 -27.96 -24.32 -25.61
N ALA A 171 -27.81 -23.00 -25.71
CA ALA A 171 -26.94 -22.25 -24.81
C ALA A 171 -27.44 -22.34 -23.35
N GLY A 172 -28.75 -22.21 -23.13
CA GLY A 172 -29.37 -22.41 -21.82
C GLY A 172 -29.14 -23.82 -21.29
N LEU A 173 -29.34 -24.85 -22.11
CA LEU A 173 -29.12 -26.24 -21.74
C LEU A 173 -27.69 -26.51 -21.25
N LEU A 174 -26.68 -26.01 -21.99
CA LEU A 174 -25.27 -26.15 -21.62
C LEU A 174 -24.97 -25.46 -20.29
N ALA A 175 -25.48 -24.24 -20.11
CA ALA A 175 -25.27 -23.47 -18.88
C ALA A 175 -25.94 -24.14 -17.66
N THR A 176 -27.15 -24.69 -17.85
CA THR A 176 -27.87 -25.42 -16.81
C THR A 176 -27.14 -26.70 -16.39
N GLU A 177 -26.55 -27.43 -17.34
CA GLU A 177 -25.72 -28.62 -17.04
C GLU A 177 -24.41 -28.26 -16.34
N MET A 178 -23.78 -27.13 -16.70
CA MET A 178 -22.63 -26.58 -15.95
C MET A 178 -22.99 -26.32 -14.49
N LEU A 179 -24.13 -25.67 -14.22
CA LEU A 179 -24.61 -25.47 -12.84
C LEU A 179 -24.90 -26.79 -12.12
N ARG A 180 -25.54 -27.74 -12.81
CA ARG A 180 -25.82 -29.09 -12.27
C ARG A 180 -24.55 -29.80 -11.83
N SER A 181 -23.48 -29.69 -12.60
CA SER A 181 -22.19 -30.34 -12.30
C SER A 181 -21.30 -29.55 -11.33
N GLY A 182 -21.62 -28.28 -11.05
CA GLY A 182 -20.77 -27.39 -10.24
C GLY A 182 -19.48 -26.94 -10.93
N LEU A 183 -19.39 -27.10 -12.27
CA LEU A 183 -18.22 -26.78 -13.07
C LEU A 183 -18.57 -25.77 -14.17
N PRO A 184 -17.68 -24.81 -14.50
CA PRO A 184 -17.90 -23.84 -15.58
C PRO A 184 -17.70 -24.44 -17.00
N GLU A 185 -17.65 -25.76 -17.12
CA GLU A 185 -17.44 -26.50 -18.35
C GLU A 185 -18.33 -27.75 -18.38
N VAL A 186 -18.67 -28.23 -19.57
CA VAL A 186 -19.56 -29.39 -19.74
C VAL A 186 -19.12 -30.27 -20.90
N MET A 187 -19.14 -31.58 -20.67
CA MET A 187 -18.94 -32.57 -21.72
C MET A 187 -20.23 -32.68 -22.56
N VAL A 188 -20.20 -32.24 -23.82
CA VAL A 188 -21.42 -32.09 -24.65
C VAL A 188 -22.24 -33.39 -24.75
N ARG A 189 -21.56 -34.53 -24.86
CA ARG A 189 -22.20 -35.86 -24.94
C ARG A 189 -22.90 -36.32 -23.65
N SER A 190 -22.60 -35.71 -22.50
CA SER A 190 -23.25 -36.02 -21.22
C SER A 190 -24.39 -35.07 -20.88
N VAL A 191 -24.64 -34.06 -21.72
CA VAL A 191 -25.72 -33.10 -21.52
C VAL A 191 -27.07 -33.80 -21.67
N SER A 192 -27.91 -33.67 -20.64
CA SER A 192 -29.25 -34.25 -20.64
C SER A 192 -30.15 -33.49 -21.63
N SER A 193 -30.30 -34.00 -22.85
CA SER A 193 -31.03 -33.32 -23.93
C SER A 193 -32.52 -33.60 -23.88
N PRO A 194 -33.39 -32.60 -24.12
CA PRO A 194 -34.83 -32.83 -24.32
C PRO A 194 -35.08 -33.82 -25.47
N GLY A 195 -36.17 -34.59 -25.40
CA GLY A 195 -36.49 -35.60 -26.44
C GLY A 195 -36.67 -35.03 -27.87
N THR A 196 -36.81 -33.71 -28.00
CA THR A 196 -36.87 -32.96 -29.27
C THR A 196 -35.50 -32.66 -29.88
N LEU A 197 -34.41 -32.76 -29.10
CA LEU A 197 -33.05 -32.42 -29.52
C LEU A 197 -32.19 -33.69 -29.67
N THR A 198 -31.92 -34.10 -30.91
CA THR A 198 -31.02 -35.25 -31.17
C THR A 198 -29.56 -34.91 -30.85
N SER A 199 -28.74 -35.88 -30.45
CA SER A 199 -27.30 -35.66 -30.16
C SER A 199 -26.55 -35.06 -31.35
N ARG A 200 -26.87 -35.48 -32.58
CA ARG A 200 -26.30 -34.87 -33.79
C ARG A 200 -26.66 -33.39 -33.91
N ARG A 201 -27.89 -33.02 -33.56
CA ARG A 201 -28.34 -31.64 -33.61
C ARG A 201 -27.66 -30.80 -32.53
N LEU A 202 -27.52 -31.33 -31.33
CA LEU A 202 -26.75 -30.69 -30.26
C LEU A 202 -25.30 -30.41 -30.72
N ASP A 203 -24.62 -31.39 -31.34
CA ASP A 203 -23.25 -31.20 -31.85
C ASP A 203 -23.15 -30.16 -32.97
N GLU A 204 -24.16 -30.09 -33.85
CA GLU A 204 -24.25 -29.05 -34.89
C GLU A 204 -24.43 -27.66 -34.26
N ASP A 205 -25.26 -27.55 -33.23
CA ASP A 205 -25.63 -26.31 -32.57
C ASP A 205 -24.49 -25.76 -31.70
N VAL A 206 -23.80 -26.65 -30.97
CA VAL A 206 -22.59 -26.30 -30.22
C VAL A 206 -21.50 -25.78 -31.15
N ARG A 207 -21.27 -26.45 -32.29
CA ARG A 207 -20.30 -25.95 -33.29
C ARG A 207 -20.71 -24.59 -33.84
N LEU A 208 -22.01 -24.35 -34.02
CA LEU A 208 -22.51 -23.04 -34.44
C LEU A 208 -22.27 -21.99 -33.34
N LEU A 209 -22.57 -22.27 -32.07
CA LEU A 209 -22.26 -21.38 -30.92
C LEU A 209 -20.77 -21.00 -30.88
N VAL A 210 -19.87 -21.97 -31.06
CA VAL A 210 -18.42 -21.73 -31.13
C VAL A 210 -18.07 -20.83 -32.31
N SER A 211 -18.62 -21.11 -33.49
CA SER A 211 -18.37 -20.27 -34.68
C SER A 211 -18.88 -18.83 -34.53
N ARG A 212 -19.87 -18.60 -33.66
CA ARG A 212 -20.42 -17.29 -33.32
C ARG A 212 -19.68 -16.59 -32.19
N GLY A 213 -18.64 -17.20 -31.62
CA GLY A 213 -17.84 -16.64 -30.53
C GLY A 213 -18.53 -16.71 -29.16
N VAL A 214 -19.52 -17.58 -28.99
CA VAL A 214 -20.24 -17.74 -27.70
C VAL A 214 -19.45 -18.62 -26.73
N GLY A 215 -18.60 -19.50 -27.23
CA GLY A 215 -17.79 -20.38 -26.41
C GLY A 215 -16.68 -21.05 -27.19
N GLN A 216 -16.03 -22.01 -26.53
CA GLN A 216 -14.99 -22.83 -27.09
C GLN A 216 -15.34 -24.31 -26.89
N LEU A 217 -14.96 -25.14 -27.85
CA LEU A 217 -15.10 -26.59 -27.79
C LEU A 217 -13.71 -27.21 -27.89
N ALA A 218 -13.28 -27.87 -26.83
CA ALA A 218 -12.02 -28.62 -26.82
C ALA A 218 -12.13 -29.90 -27.65
N GLU A 219 -10.98 -30.45 -28.08
CA GLU A 219 -10.93 -31.65 -28.91
C GLU A 219 -11.57 -32.88 -28.25
N ASN A 220 -11.61 -32.92 -26.92
CA ASN A 220 -12.22 -33.98 -26.13
C ASN A 220 -13.76 -33.84 -26.00
N GLY A 221 -14.37 -32.82 -26.62
CA GLY A 221 -15.82 -32.58 -26.57
C GLY A 221 -16.31 -31.78 -25.36
N VAL A 222 -15.40 -31.14 -24.61
CA VAL A 222 -15.76 -30.23 -23.51
C VAL A 222 -16.05 -28.84 -24.07
N PHE A 223 -17.23 -28.32 -23.75
CA PHE A 223 -17.66 -26.97 -24.08
C PHE A 223 -17.53 -26.06 -22.86
N GLN A 224 -17.05 -24.84 -23.09
CA GLN A 224 -17.06 -23.75 -22.10
C GLN A 224 -17.47 -22.44 -22.78
N PHE A 225 -18.15 -21.55 -22.04
CA PHE A 225 -18.44 -20.21 -22.54
C PHE A 225 -17.14 -19.38 -22.68
N PHE A 226 -17.16 -18.32 -23.49
CA PHE A 226 -15.96 -17.50 -23.72
C PHE A 226 -15.46 -16.80 -22.45
N HIS A 227 -16.33 -16.66 -21.45
CA HIS A 227 -16.00 -16.14 -20.13
C HIS A 227 -17.00 -16.65 -19.08
N GLN A 228 -16.55 -16.86 -17.84
CA GLN A 228 -17.36 -17.40 -16.74
C GLN A 228 -18.57 -16.51 -16.40
N THR A 229 -18.43 -15.18 -16.42
CA THR A 229 -19.56 -14.26 -16.19
C THR A 229 -20.64 -14.34 -17.26
N PHE A 230 -20.31 -14.78 -18.48
CA PHE A 230 -21.30 -15.03 -19.52
C PHE A 230 -22.02 -16.36 -19.30
N PHE A 231 -21.34 -17.37 -18.77
CA PHE A 231 -21.98 -18.57 -18.23
C PHE A 231 -23.00 -18.22 -17.14
N GLU A 232 -22.59 -17.42 -16.14
CA GLU A 232 -23.45 -16.98 -15.04
C GLU A 232 -24.70 -16.29 -15.59
N TYR A 233 -24.54 -15.35 -16.52
CA TYR A 233 -25.66 -14.72 -17.22
C TYR A 233 -26.54 -15.73 -17.98
N ALA A 234 -25.95 -16.68 -18.71
CA ALA A 234 -26.67 -17.67 -19.52
C ALA A 234 -27.55 -18.59 -18.67
N VAL A 235 -27.01 -19.12 -17.57
CA VAL A 235 -27.77 -20.00 -16.66
C VAL A 235 -28.85 -19.21 -15.93
N SER A 236 -28.54 -18.01 -15.45
CA SER A 236 -29.52 -17.12 -14.83
C SER A 236 -30.67 -16.80 -15.78
N ARG A 237 -30.37 -16.46 -17.04
CA ARG A 237 -31.38 -16.21 -18.05
C ARG A 237 -32.26 -17.44 -18.29
N ALA A 238 -31.68 -18.63 -18.43
CA ALA A 238 -32.42 -19.86 -18.64
C ALA A 238 -33.37 -20.16 -17.47
N LEU A 239 -32.86 -20.11 -16.23
CA LEU A 239 -33.66 -20.36 -15.03
C LEU A 239 -34.82 -19.37 -14.86
N ILE A 240 -34.58 -18.08 -15.12
CA ILE A 240 -35.62 -17.05 -15.03
C ILE A 240 -36.64 -17.18 -16.17
N HIS A 241 -36.21 -17.50 -17.38
CA HIS A 241 -37.11 -17.66 -18.53
C HIS A 241 -37.98 -18.93 -18.40
N ASP A 242 -37.39 -20.05 -18.03
CA ASP A 242 -38.05 -21.36 -18.05
C ASP A 242 -38.85 -21.65 -16.77
N HIS A 243 -38.43 -21.09 -15.62
CA HIS A 243 -39.04 -21.37 -14.32
C HIS A 243 -39.56 -20.12 -13.58
N GLY A 244 -39.34 -18.92 -14.10
CA GLY A 244 -39.87 -17.67 -13.55
C GLY A 244 -39.59 -17.50 -12.06
N ARG A 245 -40.64 -17.23 -11.28
CA ARG A 245 -40.56 -17.11 -9.80
C ARG A 245 -39.94 -18.35 -9.15
N ARG A 246 -40.28 -19.55 -9.59
CA ARG A 246 -39.81 -20.79 -8.97
C ARG A 246 -38.29 -20.93 -9.10
N GLY A 247 -37.72 -20.50 -10.23
CA GLY A 247 -36.27 -20.44 -10.42
C GLY A 247 -35.58 -19.55 -9.38
N ILE A 248 -36.17 -18.39 -9.07
CA ILE A 248 -35.67 -17.49 -8.03
C ILE A 248 -35.76 -18.14 -6.65
N ASP A 249 -36.93 -18.67 -6.30
CA ASP A 249 -37.20 -19.24 -4.98
C ASP A 249 -36.24 -20.41 -4.68
N VAL A 250 -36.00 -21.31 -5.65
CA VAL A 250 -35.06 -22.44 -5.49
C VAL A 250 -33.62 -21.97 -5.35
N LEU A 251 -33.17 -21.04 -6.20
CA LEU A 251 -31.80 -20.51 -6.12
C LEU A 251 -31.52 -19.83 -4.79
N VAL A 252 -32.46 -19.00 -4.30
CA VAL A 252 -32.33 -18.30 -3.03
C VAL A 252 -32.34 -19.29 -1.86
N ALA A 253 -33.27 -20.24 -1.83
CA ALA A 253 -33.33 -21.26 -0.79
C ALA A 253 -32.02 -22.06 -0.71
N ARG A 254 -31.46 -22.45 -1.85
CA ARG A 254 -30.19 -23.19 -1.90
C ARG A 254 -28.99 -22.35 -1.47
N ALA A 255 -28.97 -21.06 -1.81
CA ALA A 255 -27.95 -20.14 -1.31
C ALA A 255 -28.07 -19.86 0.20
N MET A 256 -29.26 -20.01 0.79
CA MET A 256 -29.46 -19.92 2.24
C MET A 256 -28.99 -21.20 2.96
N ASP A 257 -29.19 -22.37 2.35
CA ASP A 257 -28.78 -23.66 2.93
C ASP A 257 -27.25 -23.88 2.91
N GLN A 258 -26.52 -23.17 2.04
CA GLN A 258 -25.10 -23.45 1.74
C GLN A 258 -24.21 -22.27 2.11
N HIS A 259 -23.19 -22.53 2.93
CA HIS A 259 -22.23 -21.50 3.35
C HIS A 259 -21.20 -21.16 2.27
N ASP A 260 -21.25 -19.94 1.74
CA ASP A 260 -20.22 -19.27 0.91
C ASP A 260 -19.79 -20.03 -0.36
N ASP A 261 -20.72 -20.66 -1.08
CA ASP A 261 -20.46 -21.11 -2.45
C ASP A 261 -20.48 -19.94 -3.44
N TYR A 262 -19.30 -19.40 -3.75
CA TYR A 262 -19.14 -18.27 -4.66
C TYR A 262 -19.60 -18.57 -6.10
N PHE A 263 -19.62 -19.84 -6.52
CA PHE A 263 -20.12 -20.23 -7.84
C PHE A 263 -21.64 -20.06 -7.92
N LEU A 264 -22.38 -20.65 -6.96
CA LEU A 264 -23.83 -20.47 -6.87
C LEU A 264 -24.22 -19.00 -6.57
N LEU A 265 -23.50 -18.31 -5.69
CA LEU A 265 -23.79 -16.92 -5.34
C LEU A 265 -23.69 -15.98 -6.55
N ALA A 266 -22.73 -16.19 -7.45
CA ALA A 266 -22.62 -15.41 -8.68
C ALA A 266 -23.84 -15.62 -9.60
N VAL A 267 -24.34 -16.85 -9.68
CA VAL A 267 -25.57 -17.18 -10.42
C VAL A 267 -26.81 -16.56 -9.78
N VAL A 268 -26.90 -16.55 -8.44
CA VAL A 268 -28.01 -15.90 -7.71
C VAL A 268 -28.01 -14.39 -7.98
N GLU A 269 -26.84 -13.73 -7.90
CA GLU A 269 -26.72 -12.30 -8.20
C GLU A 269 -27.20 -11.99 -9.63
N GLN A 270 -26.70 -12.73 -10.62
CA GLN A 270 -27.12 -12.54 -12.01
C GLN A 270 -28.59 -12.88 -12.23
N ALA A 271 -29.15 -13.88 -11.56
CA ALA A 271 -30.56 -14.26 -11.67
C ALA A 271 -31.48 -13.16 -11.15
N LEU A 272 -31.17 -12.56 -9.99
CA LEU A 272 -31.92 -11.43 -9.45
C LEU A 272 -31.80 -10.19 -10.35
N MET A 273 -30.61 -9.90 -10.88
CA MET A 273 -30.39 -8.80 -11.83
C MET A 273 -31.15 -9.00 -13.15
N CYS A 274 -31.21 -10.23 -13.69
CA CYS A 274 -31.99 -10.56 -14.88
C CYS A 274 -33.50 -10.48 -14.60
N ALA A 275 -33.95 -11.04 -13.48
CA ALA A 275 -35.36 -11.08 -13.11
C ALA A 275 -35.95 -9.68 -12.92
N GLY A 276 -35.16 -8.72 -12.38
CA GLY A 276 -35.58 -7.32 -12.22
C GLY A 276 -35.87 -6.56 -13.52
N ARG A 277 -35.44 -7.08 -14.67
CA ARG A 277 -35.67 -6.45 -15.98
C ARG A 277 -36.93 -6.98 -16.70
N SER A 278 -37.44 -8.14 -16.30
CA SER A 278 -38.69 -8.69 -16.85
C SER A 278 -39.89 -8.27 -16.00
N ARG A 279 -40.96 -7.78 -16.64
CA ARG A 279 -42.19 -7.36 -15.95
C ARG A 279 -42.84 -8.49 -15.13
N GLU A 280 -42.70 -9.73 -15.59
CA GLU A 280 -43.33 -10.88 -14.94
C GLU A 280 -42.56 -11.33 -13.69
N THR A 281 -41.23 -11.19 -13.69
CA THR A 281 -40.35 -11.69 -12.62
C THR A 281 -39.81 -10.61 -11.69
N ALA A 282 -39.94 -9.32 -12.04
CA ALA A 282 -39.47 -8.22 -11.20
C ALA A 282 -40.17 -8.15 -9.84
N GLY A 283 -41.48 -8.39 -9.80
CA GLY A 283 -42.24 -8.46 -8.54
C GLY A 283 -41.74 -9.58 -7.61
N PRO A 284 -41.70 -10.84 -8.08
CA PRO A 284 -41.11 -11.96 -7.33
C PRO A 284 -39.67 -11.73 -6.87
N ALA A 285 -38.80 -11.24 -7.75
CA ALA A 285 -37.40 -10.94 -7.39
C ALA A 285 -37.31 -9.84 -6.32
N GLY A 286 -38.13 -8.79 -6.43
CA GLY A 286 -38.23 -7.75 -5.42
C GLY A 286 -38.71 -8.30 -4.07
N ALA A 287 -39.69 -9.20 -4.06
CA ALA A 287 -40.15 -9.84 -2.83
C ALA A 287 -39.04 -10.68 -2.17
N ALA A 288 -38.29 -11.46 -2.95
CA ALA A 288 -37.16 -12.26 -2.45
C ALA A 288 -36.04 -11.37 -1.86
N VAL A 289 -35.68 -10.27 -2.55
CA VAL A 289 -34.69 -9.30 -2.03
C VAL A 289 -35.20 -8.64 -0.74
N LEU A 290 -36.47 -8.28 -0.66
CA LEU A 290 -37.07 -7.67 0.52
C LEU A 290 -37.04 -8.64 1.73
N GLU A 291 -37.36 -9.91 1.50
CA GLU A 291 -37.27 -10.96 2.53
C GLU A 291 -35.84 -11.13 3.05
N LEU A 292 -34.85 -11.23 2.14
CA LEU A 292 -33.43 -11.33 2.50
C LEU A 292 -32.92 -10.09 3.25
N LEU A 293 -33.36 -8.88 2.86
CA LEU A 293 -33.06 -7.66 3.63
C LEU A 293 -33.70 -7.70 5.02
N GLY A 294 -34.91 -8.24 5.15
CA GLY A 294 -35.58 -8.43 6.44
C GLY A 294 -34.79 -9.36 7.37
N LEU A 295 -34.30 -10.49 6.84
CA LEU A 295 -33.44 -11.42 7.57
C LEU A 295 -32.12 -10.76 7.98
N LEU A 296 -31.48 -10.00 7.07
CA LEU A 296 -30.25 -9.26 7.38
C LEU A 296 -30.47 -8.21 8.48
N ALA A 297 -31.56 -7.45 8.41
CA ALA A 297 -31.90 -6.45 9.42
C ALA A 297 -32.14 -7.11 10.79
N ALA A 298 -32.91 -8.20 10.84
CA ALA A 298 -33.18 -8.94 12.06
C ALA A 298 -31.89 -9.51 12.68
N GLU A 299 -30.97 -10.03 11.85
CA GLU A 299 -29.67 -10.51 12.30
C GLU A 299 -28.83 -9.38 12.93
N LEU A 300 -28.78 -8.22 12.27
CA LEU A 300 -28.04 -7.06 12.77
C LEU A 300 -28.65 -6.46 14.04
N GLU A 301 -29.94 -6.67 14.30
CA GLU A 301 -30.66 -6.20 15.49
C GLU A 301 -30.60 -7.20 16.68
N ALA A 302 -30.32 -8.49 16.45
CA ALA A 302 -30.30 -9.52 17.49
C ALA A 302 -29.24 -9.25 18.59
N GLU A 303 -29.62 -9.35 19.87
CA GLU A 303 -28.68 -9.07 20.99
C GLU A 303 -27.56 -10.11 21.12
N ASP A 304 -27.81 -11.36 20.72
CA ASP A 304 -26.88 -12.48 20.78
C ASP A 304 -26.75 -13.18 19.41
N LEU A 305 -25.51 -13.42 18.99
CA LEU A 305 -25.16 -14.15 17.75
C LEU A 305 -25.69 -15.59 17.77
N GLU A 306 -25.79 -16.22 18.96
CA GLU A 306 -26.36 -17.57 19.10
C GLU A 306 -27.88 -17.59 18.94
N SER A 307 -28.55 -16.44 19.13
CA SER A 307 -30.01 -16.32 19.02
C SER A 307 -30.50 -16.02 17.59
N ALA A 308 -29.60 -15.69 16.66
CA ALA A 308 -29.93 -15.48 15.25
C ALA A 308 -30.12 -16.83 14.54
N ALA A 309 -31.28 -17.46 14.73
CA ALA A 309 -31.62 -18.78 14.19
C ALA A 309 -31.54 -18.89 12.64
N ALA A 310 -31.41 -17.77 11.93
CA ALA A 310 -31.28 -17.68 10.47
C ALA A 310 -30.28 -16.58 10.04
N ALA A 311 -29.03 -16.63 10.53
CA ALA A 311 -28.00 -15.68 10.12
C ALA A 311 -27.63 -15.89 8.63
N LEU A 312 -27.76 -14.84 7.82
CA LEU A 312 -27.36 -14.89 6.41
C LEU A 312 -25.84 -15.02 6.33
N HIS A 313 -25.33 -15.85 5.44
CA HIS A 313 -23.88 -15.98 5.28
C HIS A 313 -23.29 -14.78 4.55
N HIS A 314 -22.02 -14.48 4.80
CA HIS A 314 -21.36 -13.27 4.31
C HIS A 314 -21.47 -13.12 2.78
N GLY A 315 -21.30 -14.21 2.01
CA GLY A 315 -21.45 -14.18 0.56
C GLY A 315 -22.84 -13.72 0.11
N LEU A 316 -23.92 -14.25 0.71
CA LEU A 316 -25.29 -13.88 0.36
C LEU A 316 -25.63 -12.44 0.76
N ARG A 317 -25.11 -11.94 1.89
CA ARG A 317 -25.25 -10.51 2.27
C ARG A 317 -24.69 -9.59 1.19
N ARG A 318 -23.52 -9.94 0.65
CA ARG A 318 -22.88 -9.18 -0.43
C ARG A 318 -23.73 -9.17 -1.70
N VAL A 319 -24.29 -10.33 -2.08
CA VAL A 319 -25.17 -10.44 -3.25
C VAL A 319 -26.40 -9.54 -3.10
N VAL A 320 -27.10 -9.62 -1.96
CA VAL A 320 -28.30 -8.81 -1.70
C VAL A 320 -28.00 -7.31 -1.80
N LEU A 321 -26.91 -6.86 -1.16
CA LEU A 321 -26.49 -5.47 -1.22
C LEU A 321 -26.05 -5.04 -2.62
N ALA A 322 -25.34 -5.91 -3.35
CA ALA A 322 -24.92 -5.63 -4.72
C ALA A 322 -26.12 -5.47 -5.67
N VAL A 323 -27.14 -6.32 -5.53
CA VAL A 323 -28.41 -6.22 -6.26
C VAL A 323 -29.12 -4.90 -5.90
N CYS A 324 -29.22 -4.55 -4.62
CA CYS A 324 -29.84 -3.28 -4.21
C CYS A 324 -29.12 -2.04 -4.76
N ALA A 325 -27.79 -2.08 -4.90
CA ALA A 325 -27.02 -0.95 -5.44
C ALA A 325 -27.22 -0.76 -6.95
N GLN A 326 -27.33 -1.86 -7.69
CA GLN A 326 -27.25 -1.89 -9.17
C GLN A 326 -28.60 -2.09 -9.86
N SER A 327 -29.59 -2.70 -9.21
CA SER A 327 -30.83 -3.16 -9.84
C SER A 327 -31.95 -2.11 -9.77
N PRO A 328 -32.89 -2.09 -10.75
CA PRO A 328 -34.14 -1.35 -10.64
C PRO A 328 -35.14 -1.96 -9.62
N LEU A 329 -34.80 -3.09 -8.99
CA LEU A 329 -35.65 -3.76 -7.99
C LEU A 329 -35.86 -2.98 -6.69
N LEU A 330 -35.08 -1.91 -6.45
CA LEU A 330 -35.16 -1.13 -5.22
C LEU A 330 -36.54 -0.45 -5.08
N THR A 331 -37.36 -0.94 -4.15
CA THR A 331 -38.68 -0.38 -3.87
C THR A 331 -38.64 0.62 -2.70
N GLY A 332 -39.68 1.44 -2.57
CA GLY A 332 -39.82 2.36 -1.43
C GLY A 332 -39.87 1.66 -0.06
N GLU A 333 -40.29 0.38 -0.01
CA GLU A 333 -40.29 -0.43 1.22
C GLU A 333 -38.88 -0.91 1.60
N MET A 334 -38.01 -1.15 0.62
CA MET A 334 -36.63 -1.57 0.84
C MET A 334 -35.75 -0.43 1.37
N VAL A 335 -36.02 0.82 0.94
CA VAL A 335 -35.17 1.98 1.27
C VAL A 335 -34.99 2.16 2.79
N PRO A 336 -36.04 2.20 3.63
CA PRO A 336 -35.87 2.32 5.08
C PRO A 336 -35.09 1.16 5.71
N LEU A 337 -35.28 -0.08 5.22
CA LEU A 337 -34.55 -1.25 5.70
C LEU A 337 -33.07 -1.16 5.33
N LEU A 338 -32.76 -0.86 4.08
CA LEU A 338 -31.39 -0.74 3.58
C LEU A 338 -30.63 0.39 4.28
N THR A 339 -31.26 1.56 4.47
CA THR A 339 -30.70 2.67 5.25
C THR A 339 -30.35 2.22 6.68
N ARG A 340 -31.22 1.45 7.33
CA ARG A 340 -30.97 0.92 8.69
C ARG A 340 -29.82 -0.09 8.71
N ILE A 341 -29.80 -1.02 7.74
CA ILE A 341 -28.74 -2.03 7.59
C ILE A 341 -27.38 -1.34 7.40
N LEU A 342 -27.31 -0.35 6.49
CA LEU A 342 -26.10 0.39 6.21
C LEU A 342 -25.63 1.25 7.39
N ALA A 343 -26.56 1.81 8.19
CA ALA A 343 -26.23 2.53 9.42
C ALA A 343 -25.73 1.63 10.56
N SER A 344 -25.98 0.31 10.50
CA SER A 344 -25.67 -0.59 11.62
C SER A 344 -24.17 -0.85 11.78
N PRO A 345 -23.54 -0.53 12.92
CA PRO A 345 -22.11 -0.76 13.15
C PRO A 345 -21.71 -2.24 13.15
N ARG A 346 -22.69 -3.16 13.18
CA ARG A 346 -22.48 -4.61 13.12
C ARG A 346 -22.28 -5.12 11.68
N LEU A 347 -22.68 -4.35 10.67
CA LEU A 347 -22.32 -4.63 9.29
C LEU A 347 -20.85 -4.24 9.07
N ASP A 348 -20.04 -5.18 8.61
CA ASP A 348 -18.61 -4.97 8.45
C ASP A 348 -18.29 -3.91 7.38
N LEU A 349 -17.20 -3.18 7.61
CA LEU A 349 -16.76 -2.09 6.72
C LEU A 349 -16.46 -2.55 5.28
N PRO A 350 -15.81 -3.71 5.03
CA PRO A 350 -15.66 -4.23 3.67
C PRO A 350 -16.98 -4.42 2.90
N THR A 351 -18.02 -4.91 3.57
CA THR A 351 -19.36 -5.07 2.98
C THR A 351 -20.00 -3.73 2.65
N VAL A 352 -19.94 -2.74 3.55
CA VAL A 352 -20.42 -1.37 3.30
C VAL A 352 -19.66 -0.71 2.14
N GLY A 353 -18.33 -0.81 2.13
CA GLY A 353 -17.50 -0.31 1.05
C GLY A 353 -17.76 -1.04 -0.28
N GLY A 354 -18.09 -2.33 -0.25
CA GLY A 354 -18.58 -3.09 -1.41
C GLY A 354 -19.83 -2.48 -2.02
N PHE A 355 -20.85 -2.20 -1.20
CA PHE A 355 -22.08 -1.53 -1.63
C PHE A 355 -21.81 -0.15 -2.22
N LEU A 356 -21.06 0.71 -1.51
CA LEU A 356 -20.81 2.09 -1.95
C LEU A 356 -19.95 2.17 -3.21
N ARG A 357 -19.01 1.24 -3.43
CA ARG A 357 -18.23 1.19 -4.68
C ARG A 357 -19.09 1.01 -5.93
N LEU A 358 -20.27 0.39 -5.78
CA LEU A 358 -21.24 0.21 -6.86
C LEU A 358 -22.08 1.46 -7.13
N LEU A 359 -21.96 2.52 -6.30
CA LEU A 359 -22.62 3.81 -6.49
C LEU A 359 -21.64 4.83 -7.11
N PRO A 360 -22.09 5.68 -8.05
CA PRO A 360 -23.34 5.56 -8.81
C PRO A 360 -23.30 4.33 -9.75
N ALA A 361 -24.43 3.62 -9.86
CA ALA A 361 -24.55 2.49 -10.77
C ALA A 361 -24.78 2.97 -12.22
N PRO A 362 -24.13 2.38 -13.24
CA PRO A 362 -24.45 2.63 -14.64
C PRO A 362 -25.94 2.32 -14.92
N GLY A 363 -26.61 3.12 -15.75
CA GLY A 363 -28.02 2.93 -16.10
C GLY A 363 -29.05 3.34 -15.03
N ARG A 364 -28.64 3.66 -13.79
CA ARG A 364 -29.51 4.18 -12.73
C ARG A 364 -29.11 5.60 -12.33
N ARG A 365 -30.07 6.53 -12.31
CA ARG A 365 -29.81 7.91 -11.86
C ARG A 365 -29.51 7.94 -10.36
N PHE A 366 -28.40 8.57 -9.98
CA PHE A 366 -28.10 8.87 -8.59
C PHE A 366 -29.09 9.91 -8.05
N GLY A 367 -29.71 9.67 -6.90
CA GLY A 367 -30.76 10.54 -6.40
C GLY A 367 -30.96 10.48 -4.88
N GLU A 368 -32.16 10.88 -4.44
CA GLU A 368 -32.52 11.06 -3.02
C GLU A 368 -32.29 9.80 -2.16
N HIS A 369 -32.58 8.62 -2.71
CA HIS A 369 -32.34 7.36 -2.00
C HIS A 369 -30.85 7.11 -1.76
N ASP A 370 -30.00 7.39 -2.75
CA ASP A 370 -28.56 7.23 -2.63
C ASP A 370 -27.97 8.20 -1.62
N ILE A 371 -28.43 9.46 -1.63
CA ILE A 371 -28.03 10.45 -0.62
C ILE A 371 -28.43 9.99 0.78
N ALA A 372 -29.64 9.43 0.95
CA ALA A 372 -30.06 8.86 2.24
C ALA A 372 -29.17 7.68 2.69
N PHE A 373 -28.69 6.85 1.75
CA PHE A 373 -27.72 5.79 2.06
C PHE A 373 -26.37 6.37 2.47
N LEU A 374 -25.87 7.39 1.77
CA LEU A 374 -24.63 8.09 2.13
C LEU A 374 -24.74 8.74 3.51
N GLU A 375 -25.87 9.37 3.82
CA GLU A 375 -26.17 9.99 5.13
C GLU A 375 -26.14 8.95 6.26
N ALA A 376 -26.79 7.80 6.06
CA ALA A 376 -26.79 6.70 7.01
C ALA A 376 -25.40 6.08 7.22
N VAL A 377 -24.65 5.84 6.14
CA VAL A 377 -23.29 5.29 6.24
C VAL A 377 -22.34 6.29 6.89
N ALA A 378 -22.44 7.57 6.53
CA ALA A 378 -21.63 8.59 7.15
C ALA A 378 -21.90 8.63 8.65
N GLY A 379 -23.16 8.60 9.09
CA GLY A 379 -23.55 8.67 10.51
C GLY A 379 -23.02 7.56 11.42
N ARG A 380 -22.35 6.54 10.87
CA ARG A 380 -21.66 5.51 11.64
C ARG A 380 -20.50 6.09 12.45
N ALA A 381 -20.16 5.42 13.54
CA ALA A 381 -19.02 5.77 14.40
C ALA A 381 -17.67 5.23 13.90
N ASP A 382 -17.66 4.42 12.85
CA ASP A 382 -16.46 3.87 12.23
C ASP A 382 -16.04 4.66 10.98
N ASN A 383 -14.99 4.20 10.30
CA ASN A 383 -14.40 4.89 9.16
C ASN A 383 -15.16 4.73 7.82
N ALA A 384 -16.45 4.38 7.87
CA ALA A 384 -17.27 4.18 6.67
C ALA A 384 -17.51 5.48 5.86
N TRP A 385 -17.37 6.63 6.50
CA TRP A 385 -17.42 7.94 5.83
C TRP A 385 -16.37 8.10 4.72
N LEU A 386 -15.24 7.38 4.78
CA LEU A 386 -14.25 7.39 3.70
C LEU A 386 -14.84 6.88 2.39
N ALA A 387 -15.58 5.78 2.44
CA ALA A 387 -16.25 5.23 1.26
C ALA A 387 -17.34 6.18 0.74
N VAL A 388 -17.96 6.99 1.61
CA VAL A 388 -18.90 8.04 1.19
C VAL A 388 -18.17 9.15 0.42
N ILE A 389 -17.01 9.61 0.90
CA ILE A 389 -16.18 10.57 0.18
C ILE A 389 -15.74 10.02 -1.19
N GLU A 390 -15.37 8.74 -1.27
CA GLU A 390 -15.02 8.11 -2.56
C GLU A 390 -16.19 8.11 -3.56
N VAL A 391 -17.44 7.96 -3.10
CA VAL A 391 -18.62 8.10 -3.96
C VAL A 391 -18.78 9.54 -4.41
N LEU A 392 -18.70 10.51 -3.50
CA LEU A 392 -18.88 11.93 -3.80
C LEU A 392 -17.77 12.46 -4.72
N ALA A 393 -16.52 12.03 -4.53
CA ALA A 393 -15.39 12.42 -5.37
C ALA A 393 -15.56 11.92 -6.82
N ARG A 394 -16.12 10.72 -7.03
CA ARG A 394 -16.48 10.20 -8.36
C ARG A 394 -17.67 10.92 -9.00
N LEU A 395 -18.58 11.45 -8.18
CA LEU A 395 -19.73 12.23 -8.65
C LEU A 395 -19.37 13.69 -8.95
N LEU A 396 -18.34 14.22 -8.31
CA LEU A 396 -18.01 15.64 -8.34
C LEU A 396 -17.79 16.18 -9.76
N PRO A 397 -17.03 15.52 -10.66
CA PRO A 397 -16.90 15.99 -12.04
C PRO A 397 -18.19 15.90 -12.88
N ARG A 398 -19.19 15.11 -12.44
CA ARG A 398 -20.42 14.83 -13.19
C ARG A 398 -21.55 15.80 -12.84
N ASP A 399 -21.78 16.00 -11.55
CA ASP A 399 -22.86 16.83 -11.02
C ASP A 399 -22.42 17.52 -9.72
N PRO A 400 -21.63 18.60 -9.81
CA PRO A 400 -21.15 19.32 -8.64
C PRO A 400 -22.29 19.81 -7.74
N ALA A 401 -23.41 20.24 -8.33
CA ALA A 401 -24.56 20.73 -7.59
C ALA A 401 -25.21 19.62 -6.74
N LEU A 402 -25.35 18.41 -7.29
CA LEU A 402 -25.81 17.25 -6.53
C LEU A 402 -24.83 16.86 -5.42
N VAL A 403 -23.52 16.91 -5.68
CA VAL A 403 -22.50 16.62 -4.68
C VAL A 403 -22.55 17.64 -3.54
N VAL A 404 -22.66 18.93 -3.84
CA VAL A 404 -22.86 19.98 -2.84
C VAL A 404 -24.09 19.69 -1.98
N ALA A 405 -25.22 19.37 -2.61
CA ALA A 405 -26.45 19.02 -1.89
C ALA A 405 -26.28 17.79 -0.98
N ALA A 406 -25.56 16.76 -1.47
CA ALA A 406 -25.27 15.55 -0.70
C ALA A 406 -24.32 15.83 0.47
N VAL A 407 -23.25 16.61 0.27
CA VAL A 407 -22.27 16.98 1.31
C VAL A 407 -22.95 17.75 2.45
N ARG A 408 -23.84 18.69 2.14
CA ARG A 408 -24.65 19.42 3.12
C ARG A 408 -25.51 18.50 3.97
N ARG A 409 -26.11 17.47 3.36
CA ARG A 409 -26.96 16.51 4.07
C ARG A 409 -26.18 15.52 4.92
N VAL A 410 -25.00 15.13 4.46
CA VAL A 410 -24.10 14.23 5.20
C VAL A 410 -23.44 14.94 6.39
N ARG A 411 -23.37 16.27 6.37
CA ARG A 411 -22.90 17.13 7.48
C ARG A 411 -21.46 16.84 7.92
N PHE A 412 -20.56 16.59 6.96
CA PHE A 412 -19.15 16.31 7.26
C PHE A 412 -18.47 17.47 7.98
N ALA A 413 -18.73 18.70 7.56
CA ALA A 413 -18.12 19.88 8.17
C ALA A 413 -18.53 20.02 9.64
N GLU A 414 -19.83 19.92 9.94
CA GLU A 414 -20.34 20.03 11.32
C GLU A 414 -19.83 18.89 12.19
N ARG A 415 -19.75 17.67 11.67
CA ARG A 415 -19.19 16.54 12.44
C ARG A 415 -17.72 16.70 12.76
N ALA A 416 -16.94 17.24 11.82
CA ALA A 416 -15.52 17.50 12.01
C ALA A 416 -15.30 18.56 13.10
N VAL A 417 -16.22 19.53 13.21
CA VAL A 417 -16.20 20.57 14.24
C VAL A 417 -16.69 20.07 15.59
N GLU A 418 -17.83 19.36 15.63
CA GLU A 418 -18.57 19.14 16.87
C GLU A 418 -18.03 17.96 17.71
N ARG A 419 -17.65 16.82 17.11
CA ARG A 419 -17.46 15.56 17.88
C ARG A 419 -16.49 14.52 17.31
N ASP A 420 -16.05 14.64 16.07
CA ASP A 420 -15.26 13.57 15.42
C ASP A 420 -13.80 14.00 15.18
N ARG A 421 -12.96 13.73 16.19
CA ARG A 421 -11.52 14.02 16.10
C ARG A 421 -10.83 13.23 14.99
N GLU A 422 -11.34 12.09 14.52
CA GLU A 422 -10.72 11.36 13.41
C GLU A 422 -11.00 12.06 12.09
N LEU A 423 -12.26 12.46 11.86
CA LEU A 423 -12.69 13.18 10.66
C LEU A 423 -11.91 14.49 10.46
N ALA A 424 -11.68 15.25 11.54
CA ALA A 424 -10.91 16.50 11.50
C ALA A 424 -9.40 16.31 11.29
N ASN A 425 -8.88 15.09 11.37
CA ASN A 425 -7.42 14.82 11.25
C ASN A 425 -7.04 14.16 9.94
N ARG A 426 -7.99 13.41 9.37
CA ARG A 426 -7.78 12.63 8.17
C ARG A 426 -7.81 13.51 6.94
N GLY A 427 -6.78 13.39 6.12
CA GLY A 427 -6.57 14.28 4.97
C GLY A 427 -7.66 14.16 3.90
N GLU A 428 -8.38 13.04 3.88
CA GLU A 428 -9.35 12.69 2.85
C GLU A 428 -10.52 13.68 2.77
N LEU A 429 -11.02 14.19 3.92
CA LEU A 429 -12.05 15.24 3.91
C LEU A 429 -11.50 16.57 3.38
N ARG A 430 -10.31 16.99 3.84
CA ARG A 430 -9.63 18.17 3.29
C ARG A 430 -9.43 18.04 1.79
N ASP A 431 -8.87 16.93 1.33
CA ASP A 431 -8.51 16.73 -0.07
C ASP A 431 -9.77 16.73 -0.96
N PHE A 432 -10.85 16.11 -0.48
CA PHE A 432 -12.15 16.19 -1.15
C PHE A 432 -12.71 17.62 -1.19
N LEU A 433 -12.70 18.34 -0.07
CA LEU A 433 -13.22 19.71 0.00
C LEU A 433 -12.37 20.69 -0.85
N VAL A 434 -11.06 20.52 -0.88
CA VAL A 434 -10.16 21.26 -1.80
C VAL A 434 -10.39 20.84 -3.26
N GLY A 435 -10.78 19.59 -3.52
CA GLY A 435 -11.22 19.17 -4.85
C GLY A 435 -12.54 19.82 -5.28
N LEU A 436 -13.52 19.91 -4.37
CA LEU A 436 -14.81 20.60 -4.59
C LEU A 436 -14.63 22.06 -4.96
N PHE A 437 -13.59 22.68 -4.43
CA PHE A 437 -13.22 24.06 -4.69
C PHE A 437 -12.98 24.39 -6.17
N LEU A 438 -12.59 23.41 -7.01
CA LEU A 438 -12.46 23.61 -8.46
C LEU A 438 -13.80 23.76 -9.18
N TRP A 439 -14.90 23.37 -8.54
CA TRP A 439 -16.23 23.30 -9.14
C TRP A 439 -17.20 24.31 -8.54
N ASP A 440 -17.12 24.52 -7.22
CA ASP A 440 -17.94 25.48 -6.49
C ASP A 440 -17.10 26.12 -5.37
N PRO A 441 -16.33 27.17 -5.66
CA PRO A 441 -15.44 27.81 -4.69
C PRO A 441 -16.19 28.38 -3.49
N GLU A 442 -17.35 29.02 -3.70
CA GLU A 442 -18.12 29.66 -2.63
C GLU A 442 -18.58 28.62 -1.60
N GLU A 443 -19.12 27.50 -2.08
CA GLU A 443 -19.58 26.44 -1.20
C GLU A 443 -18.43 25.66 -0.56
N ALA A 444 -17.37 25.39 -1.31
CA ALA A 444 -16.18 24.75 -0.75
C ALA A 444 -15.62 25.62 0.39
N LEU A 445 -15.48 26.94 0.22
CA LEU A 445 -15.02 27.82 1.30
C LEU A 445 -15.96 27.82 2.50
N SER A 446 -17.27 27.80 2.28
CA SER A 446 -18.26 27.76 3.37
C SER A 446 -18.11 26.49 4.22
N LEU A 447 -17.76 25.36 3.60
CA LEU A 447 -17.51 24.07 4.25
C LEU A 447 -16.10 23.93 4.84
N LEU A 448 -15.06 24.43 4.15
CA LEU A 448 -13.67 24.38 4.63
C LEU A 448 -13.46 25.28 5.85
N THR A 449 -14.05 26.47 5.86
CA THR A 449 -13.85 27.48 6.93
C THR A 449 -14.00 26.89 8.34
N PRO A 450 -15.15 26.30 8.70
CA PRO A 450 -15.33 25.78 10.05
C PRO A 450 -14.42 24.56 10.34
N VAL A 451 -14.12 23.74 9.32
CA VAL A 451 -13.24 22.56 9.47
C VAL A 451 -11.80 22.99 9.76
N ILE A 452 -11.29 23.99 9.04
CA ILE A 452 -9.92 24.49 9.20
C ILE A 452 -9.79 25.29 10.50
N GLN A 453 -10.79 26.13 10.85
CA GLN A 453 -10.84 26.80 12.15
C GLN A 453 -10.79 25.81 13.30
N ALA A 454 -11.65 24.78 13.27
CA ALA A 454 -11.63 23.73 14.29
C ALA A 454 -10.27 23.01 14.31
N ALA A 455 -9.64 22.73 13.16
CA ALA A 455 -8.31 22.13 13.14
C ALA A 455 -7.25 23.02 13.80
N ILE A 456 -7.26 24.33 13.53
CA ILE A 456 -6.33 25.31 14.14
C ILE A 456 -6.57 25.40 15.65
N GLU A 457 -7.82 25.57 16.09
CA GLU A 457 -8.20 25.64 17.51
C GLU A 457 -7.77 24.39 18.30
N HIS A 458 -7.78 23.23 17.65
CA HIS A 458 -7.31 21.96 18.22
C HIS A 458 -5.79 21.74 18.10
N GLY A 459 -5.02 22.75 17.70
CA GLY A 459 -3.56 22.69 17.60
C GLY A 459 -3.04 21.89 16.39
N LYS A 460 -3.84 21.72 15.34
CA LYS A 460 -3.52 20.91 14.14
C LYS A 460 -3.26 21.78 12.92
N ALA A 461 -2.43 22.81 13.08
CA ALA A 461 -2.02 23.71 12.01
C ALA A 461 -1.46 22.98 10.76
N GLY A 462 -0.90 21.77 10.90
CA GLY A 462 -0.45 20.97 9.76
C GLY A 462 -1.58 20.51 8.81
N TYR A 463 -2.80 20.37 9.30
CA TYR A 463 -3.98 20.07 8.47
C TYR A 463 -4.35 21.26 7.59
N ALA A 464 -4.38 22.45 8.19
CA ALA A 464 -4.59 23.72 7.50
C ALA A 464 -3.49 24.00 6.47
N ALA A 465 -2.24 23.75 6.84
CA ALA A 465 -1.08 23.97 5.99
C ALA A 465 -1.18 23.15 4.69
N ARG A 466 -1.51 21.86 4.80
CA ARG A 466 -1.74 21.01 3.62
C ARG A 466 -2.90 21.49 2.75
N ALA A 467 -3.95 22.05 3.35
CA ALA A 467 -5.08 22.60 2.59
C ALA A 467 -4.63 23.80 1.75
N PHE A 468 -3.89 24.72 2.37
CA PHE A 468 -3.33 25.89 1.68
C PHE A 468 -2.30 25.51 0.62
N ALA A 469 -1.45 24.52 0.88
CA ALA A 469 -0.49 24.02 -0.10
C ALA A 469 -1.20 23.51 -1.37
N GLU A 470 -2.26 22.74 -1.19
CA GLU A 470 -3.04 22.19 -2.30
C GLU A 470 -3.84 23.29 -3.01
N MET A 471 -4.48 24.19 -2.27
CA MET A 471 -5.14 25.37 -2.85
C MET A 471 -4.16 26.24 -3.63
N ALA A 472 -2.92 26.44 -3.15
CA ALA A 472 -1.88 27.19 -3.84
C ALA A 472 -1.49 26.54 -5.17
N ARG A 473 -1.44 25.20 -5.22
CA ARG A 473 -1.21 24.44 -6.45
C ARG A 473 -2.33 24.67 -7.47
N LEU A 474 -3.59 24.69 -7.01
CA LEU A 474 -4.74 24.98 -7.87
C LEU A 474 -4.80 26.46 -8.29
N ALA A 475 -4.36 27.37 -7.42
CA ALA A 475 -4.42 28.83 -7.62
C ALA A 475 -3.55 29.29 -8.79
N ALA A 476 -2.45 28.59 -9.05
CA ALA A 476 -1.59 28.85 -10.18
C ALA A 476 -2.33 28.75 -11.54
N ALA A 477 -3.45 28.04 -11.60
CA ALA A 477 -4.25 27.84 -12.80
C ALA A 477 -5.60 28.58 -12.80
N HIS A 478 -5.98 29.26 -11.70
CA HIS A 478 -7.32 29.82 -11.52
C HIS A 478 -7.32 31.36 -11.51
N PRO A 479 -8.27 32.03 -12.22
CA PRO A 479 -8.33 33.49 -12.28
C PRO A 479 -8.60 34.17 -10.92
N ASP A 480 -9.31 33.49 -10.01
CA ASP A 480 -9.76 34.05 -8.72
C ASP A 480 -8.79 33.80 -7.54
N ALA A 481 -7.52 33.49 -7.81
CA ALA A 481 -6.51 33.23 -6.77
C ALA A 481 -6.40 34.35 -5.71
N GLY A 482 -6.77 35.58 -6.07
CA GLY A 482 -6.76 36.73 -5.16
C GLY A 482 -7.77 36.62 -4.01
N ASP A 483 -8.96 36.08 -4.28
CA ASP A 483 -10.03 35.92 -3.29
C ASP A 483 -9.69 34.81 -2.29
N TRP A 484 -8.96 33.79 -2.75
CA TRP A 484 -8.54 32.65 -1.94
C TRP A 484 -7.50 33.05 -0.90
N ALA A 485 -6.54 33.88 -1.31
CA ALA A 485 -5.59 34.53 -0.43
C ALA A 485 -6.29 35.39 0.62
N ALA A 486 -7.28 36.21 0.22
CA ALA A 486 -8.02 37.06 1.15
C ALA A 486 -8.85 36.26 2.16
N TRP A 487 -9.43 35.13 1.73
CA TRP A 487 -10.12 34.21 2.63
C TRP A 487 -9.15 33.58 3.65
N ALA A 488 -7.98 33.10 3.22
CA ALA A 488 -6.99 32.51 4.11
C ALA A 488 -6.43 33.53 5.12
N ASP A 489 -6.18 34.77 4.68
CA ASP A 489 -5.81 35.89 5.55
C ASP A 489 -6.88 36.11 6.64
N HIS A 490 -8.15 36.13 6.26
CA HIS A 490 -9.26 36.31 7.19
C HIS A 490 -9.36 35.14 8.19
N LEU A 491 -9.14 33.91 7.72
CA LEU A 491 -9.20 32.69 8.51
C LEU A 491 -8.14 32.64 9.62
N LEU A 492 -6.90 33.05 9.27
CA LEU A 492 -5.78 33.11 10.21
C LEU A 492 -5.91 34.29 11.19
N GLY A 493 -6.60 35.36 10.78
CA GLY A 493 -6.92 36.50 11.65
C GLY A 493 -5.69 37.08 12.37
N SER A 494 -5.78 37.25 13.69
CA SER A 494 -4.69 37.73 14.54
C SER A 494 -3.89 36.60 15.21
N ALA A 495 -3.92 35.38 14.67
CA ALA A 495 -3.15 34.26 15.22
C ALA A 495 -1.65 34.60 15.23
N THR A 496 -0.98 34.35 16.37
CA THR A 496 0.45 34.60 16.58
C THR A 496 1.28 33.33 16.77
N ASP A 497 0.61 32.21 17.09
CA ASP A 497 1.23 30.95 17.53
C ASP A 497 0.86 29.78 16.62
N GLU A 498 1.52 29.67 15.48
CA GLU A 498 1.27 28.58 14.54
C GLU A 498 2.56 27.97 14.00
N THR A 499 2.44 26.77 13.44
CA THR A 499 3.59 26.00 12.98
C THR A 499 4.25 26.66 11.77
N SER A 500 5.57 26.49 11.65
CA SER A 500 6.35 26.97 10.51
C SER A 500 5.80 26.54 9.15
N GLN A 501 5.12 25.39 9.10
CA GLN A 501 4.56 24.83 7.88
C GLN A 501 3.32 25.62 7.43
N LEU A 502 2.44 26.00 8.35
CA LEU A 502 1.25 26.79 8.02
C LEU A 502 1.61 28.14 7.42
N ILE A 503 2.61 28.81 8.00
CA ILE A 503 3.12 30.09 7.48
C ILE A 503 3.67 29.92 6.06
N LYS A 504 4.41 28.84 5.78
CA LYS A 504 4.99 28.58 4.45
C LYS A 504 3.90 28.30 3.40
N ASP A 505 2.94 27.45 3.74
CA ASP A 505 1.91 27.03 2.79
C ASP A 505 0.91 28.18 2.53
N HIS A 506 0.62 28.99 3.55
CA HIS A 506 -0.12 30.24 3.36
C HIS A 506 0.66 31.24 2.49
N ALA A 507 1.97 31.41 2.71
CA ALA A 507 2.81 32.24 1.85
C ALA A 507 2.76 31.79 0.39
N ALA A 508 2.76 30.48 0.13
CA ALA A 508 2.64 29.92 -1.21
C ALA A 508 1.29 30.29 -1.88
N LEU A 509 0.20 30.33 -1.12
CA LEU A 509 -1.12 30.77 -1.60
C LEU A 509 -1.15 32.26 -1.96
N LEU A 510 -0.36 33.11 -1.28
CA LEU A 510 -0.24 34.54 -1.56
C LEU A 510 0.58 34.84 -2.84
N VAL A 511 1.53 33.98 -3.20
CA VAL A 511 2.48 34.22 -4.31
C VAL A 511 1.80 34.52 -5.65
N PRO A 512 0.80 33.74 -6.13
CA PRO A 512 0.11 34.02 -7.40
C PRO A 512 -0.50 35.42 -7.44
N ARG A 513 -1.16 35.85 -6.36
CA ARG A 513 -1.74 37.20 -6.23
C ARG A 513 -0.66 38.27 -6.29
N LEU A 514 0.40 38.13 -5.50
CA LEU A 514 1.49 39.12 -5.44
C LEU A 514 2.22 39.26 -6.78
N ARG A 515 2.31 38.20 -7.58
CA ARG A 515 2.87 38.24 -8.94
C ARG A 515 2.10 39.11 -9.92
N THR A 516 0.84 39.44 -9.61
CA THR A 516 0.04 40.37 -10.43
C THR A 516 0.32 41.85 -10.13
N LEU A 517 1.02 42.14 -9.03
CA LEU A 517 1.39 43.51 -8.65
C LEU A 517 2.57 44.02 -9.46
N ARG A 518 2.64 45.34 -9.69
CA ARG A 518 3.85 45.96 -10.23
C ARG A 518 4.90 46.05 -9.12
N PHE A 519 6.18 46.02 -9.49
CA PHE A 519 7.27 46.08 -8.52
C PHE A 519 7.19 47.29 -7.55
N PRO A 520 6.84 48.52 -7.96
CA PRO A 520 6.67 49.64 -7.02
C PRO A 520 5.54 49.43 -6.00
N ASP A 521 4.45 48.78 -6.41
CA ASP A 521 3.32 48.47 -5.54
C ASP A 521 3.71 47.37 -4.52
N LEU A 522 4.51 46.39 -4.95
CA LEU A 522 5.10 45.37 -4.07
C LEU A 522 6.07 45.99 -3.05
N VAL A 523 6.90 46.96 -3.47
CA VAL A 523 7.82 47.68 -2.57
C VAL A 523 7.03 48.50 -1.54
N ALA A 524 5.95 49.17 -1.94
CA ALA A 524 5.08 49.90 -1.01
C ALA A 524 4.43 48.96 0.02
N LEU A 525 3.91 47.81 -0.43
CA LEU A 525 3.38 46.77 0.45
C LEU A 525 4.44 46.24 1.43
N PHE A 526 5.68 46.04 0.95
CA PHE A 526 6.78 45.59 1.78
C PHE A 526 7.20 46.63 2.83
N ASP A 527 7.20 47.91 2.48
CA ASP A 527 7.47 49.00 3.42
C ASP A 527 6.42 49.07 4.54
N GLU A 528 5.14 48.99 4.20
CA GLU A 528 4.06 48.97 5.19
C GLU A 528 4.18 47.77 6.12
N LEU A 529 4.46 46.58 5.58
CA LEU A 529 4.73 45.38 6.37
C LEU A 529 5.96 45.57 7.25
N ALA A 530 7.04 46.15 6.71
CA ALA A 530 8.26 46.40 7.46
C ALA A 530 8.03 47.36 8.63
N ASP A 531 7.20 48.39 8.46
CA ASP A 531 6.81 49.31 9.53
C ASP A 531 5.99 48.61 10.61
N ARG A 532 5.04 47.74 10.23
CA ARG A 532 4.27 46.92 11.20
C ARG A 532 5.18 46.00 12.01
N LEU A 533 6.06 45.26 11.34
CA LEU A 533 7.03 44.36 11.98
C LEU A 533 8.05 45.13 12.83
N ALA A 534 8.37 46.37 12.44
CA ALA A 534 9.29 47.23 13.18
C ALA A 534 8.64 47.92 14.41
N GLY A 535 7.32 48.09 14.41
CA GLY A 535 6.56 48.82 15.42
C GLY A 535 6.46 48.16 16.81
N GLY A 536 6.99 46.94 16.99
CA GLY A 536 7.03 46.24 18.28
C GLY A 536 5.77 45.42 18.60
N THR A 537 4.80 45.37 17.70
CA THR A 537 3.69 44.40 17.78
C THR A 537 4.19 43.00 17.43
N VAL A 538 3.68 41.97 18.14
CA VAL A 538 4.01 40.57 17.84
C VAL A 538 3.53 40.24 16.42
N PRO A 539 4.42 39.80 15.50
CA PRO A 539 4.03 39.48 14.14
C PRO A 539 3.03 38.32 14.08
N THR A 540 1.92 38.55 13.39
CA THR A 540 0.89 37.53 13.14
C THR A 540 1.38 36.46 12.14
N THR A 541 0.71 35.30 12.09
CA THR A 541 0.95 34.29 11.04
C THR A 541 0.78 34.92 9.65
N ALA A 542 -0.23 35.77 9.45
CA ALA A 542 -0.48 36.46 8.19
C ALA A 542 0.67 37.41 7.82
N ASP A 543 1.16 38.23 8.76
CA ASP A 543 2.32 39.11 8.52
C ASP A 543 3.58 38.33 8.14
N ARG A 544 3.84 37.22 8.85
CA ARG A 544 4.97 36.33 8.57
C ARG A 544 4.83 35.66 7.20
N SER A 545 3.64 35.19 6.86
CA SER A 545 3.35 34.57 5.55
C SER A 545 3.52 35.57 4.42
N LEU A 546 3.00 36.78 4.61
CA LEU A 546 3.15 37.88 3.66
C LEU A 546 4.61 38.26 3.47
N LEU A 547 5.41 38.31 4.55
CA LEU A 547 6.85 38.52 4.47
C LEU A 547 7.52 37.46 3.58
N GLY A 548 7.24 36.18 3.82
CA GLY A 548 7.78 35.09 3.01
C GLY A 548 7.37 35.17 1.53
N ALA A 549 6.10 35.47 1.26
CA ALA A 549 5.56 35.59 -0.08
C ALA A 549 6.16 36.79 -0.84
N VAL A 550 6.27 37.95 -0.19
CA VAL A 550 6.89 39.15 -0.77
C VAL A 550 8.36 38.92 -1.08
N LEU A 551 9.14 38.33 -0.17
CA LEU A 551 10.56 38.01 -0.41
C LEU A 551 10.74 37.03 -1.57
N THR A 552 9.82 36.08 -1.71
CA THR A 552 9.80 35.12 -2.83
C THR A 552 9.56 35.82 -4.17
N VAL A 553 8.57 36.72 -4.23
CA VAL A 553 8.16 37.38 -5.47
C VAL A 553 9.05 38.56 -5.87
N ALA A 554 9.61 39.29 -4.90
CA ALA A 554 10.41 40.49 -5.15
C ALA A 554 11.67 40.20 -5.98
N GLY A 555 12.28 39.03 -5.78
CA GLY A 555 13.42 38.58 -6.58
C GLY A 555 13.09 38.41 -8.06
N ASP A 556 11.89 37.90 -8.38
CA ASP A 556 11.44 37.62 -9.75
C ASP A 556 10.95 38.88 -10.48
N LEU A 557 10.25 39.77 -9.76
CA LEU A 557 9.59 40.93 -10.37
C LEU A 557 10.47 42.17 -10.54
N CYS A 558 11.64 42.23 -9.90
CA CYS A 558 12.49 43.42 -9.91
C CYS A 558 13.04 43.70 -11.34
N PRO A 559 12.61 44.80 -11.99
CA PRO A 559 13.13 45.21 -13.29
C PRO A 559 14.62 45.56 -13.24
N SER A 560 15.33 45.41 -14.36
CA SER A 560 16.77 45.65 -14.45
C SER A 560 17.21 47.09 -14.12
N ASP A 561 16.31 48.07 -14.24
CA ASP A 561 16.54 49.50 -14.05
C ASP A 561 15.95 50.05 -12.74
N SER A 562 15.39 49.19 -11.89
CA SER A 562 14.72 49.63 -10.66
C SER A 562 15.66 50.01 -9.52
N GLU A 563 15.27 51.03 -8.76
CA GLU A 563 15.98 51.46 -7.55
C GLU A 563 15.72 50.47 -6.40
N THR A 564 16.75 49.74 -5.98
CA THR A 564 16.66 48.69 -4.96
C THR A 564 16.85 49.19 -3.53
N VAL A 565 17.39 50.42 -3.37
CA VAL A 565 17.77 51.02 -2.08
C VAL A 565 16.61 51.04 -1.10
N ARG A 566 15.41 51.39 -1.56
CA ARG A 566 14.21 51.46 -0.73
C ARG A 566 13.86 50.09 -0.13
N PHE A 567 13.83 49.05 -0.96
CA PHE A 567 13.55 47.68 -0.51
C PHE A 567 14.65 47.17 0.43
N VAL A 568 15.93 47.38 0.09
CA VAL A 568 17.09 46.97 0.92
C VAL A 568 17.03 47.64 2.30
N THR A 569 16.67 48.92 2.35
CA THR A 569 16.51 49.67 3.61
C THR A 569 15.37 49.08 4.44
N ALA A 570 14.22 48.80 3.82
CA ALA A 570 13.08 48.14 4.47
C ALA A 570 13.46 46.77 5.03
N PHE A 571 14.17 45.96 4.24
CA PHE A 571 14.63 44.62 4.62
C PHE A 571 15.57 44.65 5.86
N GLY A 572 16.45 45.66 5.94
CA GLY A 572 17.29 45.88 7.11
C GLY A 572 16.52 46.18 8.40
N ARG A 573 15.30 46.75 8.31
CA ARG A 573 14.41 47.02 9.47
C ARG A 573 13.69 45.77 9.97
N VAL A 574 13.37 44.84 9.07
CA VAL A 574 12.65 43.58 9.36
C VAL A 574 13.56 42.50 9.93
N THR A 575 14.87 42.58 9.69
CA THR A 575 15.83 41.57 10.16
C THR A 575 16.13 41.72 11.66
N ARG A 576 15.17 41.30 12.50
CA ARG A 576 15.19 41.32 13.96
C ARG A 576 15.17 39.91 14.53
N ARG A 577 15.41 39.78 15.85
CA ARG A 577 15.49 38.51 16.58
C ARG A 577 14.27 37.63 16.36
N GLU A 578 13.08 38.23 16.38
CA GLU A 578 11.79 37.56 16.28
C GLU A 578 11.62 36.91 14.90
N MET A 579 12.20 37.51 13.86
CA MET A 579 12.11 37.07 12.47
C MET A 579 13.26 36.16 12.03
N VAL A 580 14.25 35.91 12.91
CA VAL A 580 15.43 35.09 12.56
C VAL A 580 15.00 33.71 12.08
N SER A 581 14.11 33.08 12.84
CA SER A 581 13.61 31.73 12.53
C SER A 581 12.95 31.70 11.16
N ASP A 582 12.12 32.70 10.87
CA ASP A 582 11.31 32.74 9.65
C ASP A 582 12.13 33.09 8.40
N LEU A 583 13.02 34.08 8.49
CA LEU A 583 13.96 34.43 7.42
C LEU A 583 14.94 33.29 7.12
N SER A 584 15.40 32.57 8.15
CA SER A 584 16.29 31.41 7.99
C SER A 584 15.59 30.12 7.54
N ARG A 585 14.25 30.06 7.58
CA ARG A 585 13.44 28.90 7.15
C ARG A 585 13.21 28.78 5.65
N GLY A 586 13.86 29.63 4.85
CA GLY A 586 13.94 29.51 3.39
C GLY A 586 13.45 30.70 2.60
N TRP A 587 12.84 31.71 3.21
CA TRP A 587 12.30 32.86 2.45
C TRP A 587 13.37 33.75 1.83
N LEU A 588 14.60 33.70 2.34
CA LEU A 588 15.74 34.36 1.71
C LEU A 588 16.30 33.60 0.52
N VAL A 589 16.00 32.31 0.37
CA VAL A 589 16.59 31.48 -0.69
C VAL A 589 16.21 32.00 -2.09
N PRO A 590 14.93 32.29 -2.41
CA PRO A 590 14.56 32.85 -3.70
C PRO A 590 15.28 34.18 -3.99
N LEU A 591 15.36 35.06 -2.99
CA LEU A 591 15.95 36.38 -3.12
C LEU A 591 17.48 36.33 -3.33
N LEU A 592 18.18 35.49 -2.56
CA LEU A 592 19.63 35.27 -2.69
C LEU A 592 19.98 34.58 -4.02
N SER A 593 19.11 33.69 -4.50
CA SER A 593 19.27 32.96 -5.76
C SER A 593 18.94 33.80 -6.99
N SER A 594 18.19 34.89 -6.83
CA SER A 594 17.72 35.71 -7.95
C SER A 594 18.86 36.41 -8.68
N GLY A 595 18.83 36.38 -10.02
CA GLY A 595 19.72 37.14 -10.88
C GLY A 595 19.36 38.62 -11.03
N SER A 596 18.28 39.11 -10.40
CA SER A 596 17.83 40.50 -10.53
C SER A 596 18.75 41.50 -9.80
N PRO A 597 18.65 42.81 -10.09
CA PRO A 597 19.40 43.83 -9.37
C PRO A 597 19.14 43.81 -7.86
N LEU A 598 17.90 43.49 -7.45
CA LEU A 598 17.55 43.35 -6.04
C LEU A 598 18.27 42.14 -5.42
N GLY A 599 18.30 40.99 -6.10
CA GLY A 599 19.04 39.82 -5.63
C GLY A 599 20.54 40.11 -5.46
N ALA A 600 21.14 40.85 -6.40
CA ALA A 600 22.54 41.31 -6.29
C ALA A 600 22.77 42.23 -5.08
N ALA A 601 21.92 43.24 -4.89
CA ALA A 601 22.03 44.15 -3.75
C ALA A 601 21.87 43.44 -2.39
N ILE A 602 20.98 42.44 -2.31
CA ILE A 602 20.78 41.63 -1.10
C ILE A 602 21.98 40.71 -0.84
N ARG A 603 22.60 40.16 -1.89
CA ARG A 603 23.85 39.39 -1.77
C ARG A 603 25.01 40.23 -1.23
N ASP A 604 25.16 41.46 -1.70
CA ASP A 604 26.19 42.39 -1.20
C ASP A 604 25.95 42.75 0.27
N LEU A 605 24.70 43.07 0.63
CA LEU A 605 24.29 43.30 2.02
C LEU A 605 24.55 42.07 2.91
N ALA A 606 24.30 40.87 2.40
CA ALA A 606 24.53 39.62 3.13
C ALA A 606 26.01 39.42 3.48
N VAL A 607 26.93 39.74 2.54
CA VAL A 607 28.38 39.72 2.80
C VAL A 607 28.74 40.75 3.87
N GLU A 608 28.21 41.97 3.80
CA GLU A 608 28.45 43.02 4.81
C GLU A 608 27.98 42.58 6.20
N TRP A 609 26.77 42.05 6.31
CA TRP A 609 26.23 41.57 7.57
C TRP A 609 27.03 40.40 8.16
N LEU A 610 27.51 39.48 7.33
CA LEU A 610 28.40 38.42 7.79
C LEU A 610 29.71 39.00 8.33
N VAL A 611 30.36 39.91 7.61
CA VAL A 611 31.63 40.51 8.01
C VAL A 611 31.49 41.32 9.31
N GLU A 612 30.43 42.11 9.45
CA GLU A 612 30.18 42.94 10.64
C GLU A 612 29.79 42.13 11.88
N GLY A 613 29.07 41.02 11.70
CA GLY A 613 28.50 40.23 12.80
C GLY A 613 29.32 39.00 13.21
N MET A 614 30.40 38.66 12.50
CA MET A 614 31.28 37.53 12.85
C MET A 614 32.52 37.96 13.66
N PRO A 615 32.91 37.21 14.72
CA PRO A 615 32.22 36.04 15.27
C PRO A 615 30.92 36.46 15.97
N THR A 616 29.86 35.66 15.78
CA THR A 616 28.61 35.88 16.49
C THR A 616 28.85 35.65 17.97
N THR A 617 28.62 36.69 18.78
CA THR A 617 28.78 36.61 20.23
C THR A 617 27.48 36.15 20.89
N THR A 618 27.55 35.84 22.18
CA THR A 618 26.33 35.65 22.99
C THR A 618 25.62 36.97 23.30
N GLU A 619 26.27 38.11 23.05
CA GLU A 619 25.65 39.43 23.24
C GLU A 619 24.70 39.72 22.07
N GLU A 620 23.48 40.14 22.38
CA GLU A 620 22.39 40.28 21.40
C GLU A 620 22.51 41.56 20.56
N ARG A 621 23.61 41.71 19.83
CA ARG A 621 23.79 42.83 18.90
C ARG A 621 22.97 42.60 17.61
N PRO A 622 22.40 43.66 17.01
CA PRO A 622 21.70 43.54 15.72
C PRO A 622 22.56 42.94 14.60
N SER A 623 23.87 43.24 14.59
CA SER A 623 24.86 42.67 13.67
C SER A 623 24.92 41.15 13.78
N ASP A 624 24.97 40.61 15.00
CA ASP A 624 25.10 39.18 15.27
C ASP A 624 23.82 38.43 14.83
N THR A 625 22.67 39.07 15.04
CA THR A 625 21.36 38.57 14.57
C THR A 625 21.30 38.47 13.05
N ARG A 626 21.73 39.53 12.35
CA ARG A 626 21.78 39.58 10.88
C ARG A 626 22.74 38.55 10.31
N ALA A 627 23.96 38.44 10.86
CA ALA A 627 24.92 37.41 10.48
C ALA A 627 24.36 36.00 10.68
N LYS A 628 23.67 35.75 11.80
CA LYS A 628 23.01 34.46 12.06
C LYS A 628 21.94 34.12 11.03
N VAL A 629 21.10 35.09 10.65
CA VAL A 629 20.06 34.92 9.60
C VAL A 629 20.69 34.51 8.29
N ILE A 630 21.70 35.26 7.83
CA ILE A 630 22.38 34.96 6.57
C ILE A 630 23.05 33.59 6.66
N ARG A 631 23.82 33.31 7.72
CA ARG A 631 24.50 32.01 7.88
C ARG A 631 23.52 30.85 7.84
N SER A 632 22.39 30.93 8.54
CA SER A 632 21.37 29.88 8.52
C SER A 632 20.69 29.76 7.15
N ALA A 633 20.48 30.85 6.42
CA ALA A 633 19.99 30.79 5.04
C ALA A 633 21.00 30.11 4.11
N LEU A 634 22.30 30.43 4.25
CA LEU A 634 23.38 29.81 3.48
C LEU A 634 23.60 28.32 3.82
N GLN A 635 23.17 27.84 5.00
CA GLN A 635 23.22 26.41 5.34
C GLN A 635 22.19 25.57 4.59
N ARG A 636 21.13 26.20 4.06
CA ARG A 636 20.02 25.46 3.47
C ARG A 636 20.38 24.86 2.11
N LEU A 637 20.07 23.58 1.95
CA LEU A 637 20.46 22.82 0.76
C LEU A 637 19.62 23.13 -0.49
N ASP A 638 18.50 23.86 -0.34
CA ASP A 638 17.71 24.41 -1.45
C ASP A 638 18.30 25.70 -2.05
N LEU A 639 19.26 26.35 -1.38
CA LEU A 639 20.04 27.44 -1.97
C LEU A 639 21.10 26.87 -2.92
N PRO A 640 21.25 27.38 -4.17
CA PRO A 640 22.28 26.90 -5.08
C PRO A 640 23.68 26.93 -4.47
N LEU A 641 24.40 25.81 -4.58
CA LEU A 641 25.73 25.62 -4.00
C LEU A 641 26.71 26.74 -4.38
N ALA A 642 26.70 27.17 -5.65
CA ALA A 642 27.55 28.24 -6.15
C ALA A 642 27.28 29.60 -5.46
N VAL A 643 26.01 29.91 -5.17
CA VAL A 643 25.63 31.15 -4.47
C VAL A 643 26.06 31.09 -3.01
N ALA A 644 25.84 29.95 -2.35
CA ALA A 644 26.28 29.74 -0.97
C ALA A 644 27.81 29.88 -0.83
N GLY A 645 28.55 29.25 -1.74
CA GLY A 645 30.02 29.31 -1.79
C GLY A 645 30.55 30.70 -2.08
N ASP A 646 30.01 31.41 -3.08
CA ASP A 646 30.42 32.79 -3.41
C ASP A 646 30.26 33.73 -2.22
N LEU A 647 29.09 33.74 -1.58
CA LEU A 647 28.80 34.61 -0.45
C LEU A 647 29.71 34.32 0.76
N ALA A 648 29.89 33.05 1.09
CA ALA A 648 30.75 32.64 2.20
C ALA A 648 32.23 32.96 1.90
N GLY A 649 32.69 32.73 0.66
CA GLY A 649 34.04 33.06 0.21
C GLY A 649 34.34 34.56 0.23
N ARG A 650 33.42 35.39 -0.30
CA ARG A 650 33.53 36.87 -0.25
C ARG A 650 33.54 37.39 1.20
N ALA A 651 32.72 36.81 2.08
CA ALA A 651 32.72 37.17 3.50
C ALA A 651 34.03 36.75 4.20
N ALA A 652 34.52 35.53 3.95
CA ALA A 652 35.80 35.05 4.49
C ALA A 652 36.98 35.94 4.06
N ALA A 653 37.02 36.36 2.78
CA ALA A 653 38.07 37.22 2.24
C ALA A 653 38.07 38.64 2.84
N ARG A 654 36.90 39.13 3.27
CA ARG A 654 36.73 40.46 3.90
C ARG A 654 36.81 40.43 5.42
N TRP A 655 36.73 39.25 6.04
CA TRP A 655 36.80 39.12 7.50
C TRP A 655 38.23 39.47 7.97
N PRO A 656 38.39 40.30 9.03
CA PRO A 656 39.70 40.74 9.50
C PRO A 656 40.48 39.60 10.17
N VAL A 657 41.15 38.78 9.36
CA VAL A 657 41.97 37.64 9.81
C VAL A 657 43.43 38.03 9.85
N ASP A 658 44.20 37.41 10.75
CA ASP A 658 45.65 37.29 10.54
C ASP A 658 45.88 36.61 9.17
N PRO A 659 46.53 37.27 8.19
CA PRO A 659 46.77 36.70 6.86
C PRO A 659 47.52 35.36 6.90
N ARG A 660 48.17 35.03 8.02
CA ARG A 660 48.87 33.77 8.24
C ARG A 660 47.95 32.62 8.62
N LYS A 661 46.67 32.87 8.95
CA LYS A 661 45.71 31.84 9.41
C LYS A 661 44.32 32.03 8.78
N PRO A 662 44.20 32.06 7.44
CA PRO A 662 42.92 32.27 6.75
C PRO A 662 41.86 31.21 7.06
N PHE A 663 42.26 30.02 7.53
CA PHE A 663 41.35 28.93 7.90
C PHE A 663 40.55 29.19 9.19
N LEU A 664 40.94 30.15 10.05
CA LEU A 664 40.30 30.37 11.36
C LEU A 664 38.80 30.68 11.25
N VAL A 665 38.40 31.44 10.23
CA VAL A 665 36.99 31.80 9.97
C VAL A 665 36.13 30.57 9.68
N TRP A 666 36.73 29.52 9.13
CA TRP A 666 36.07 28.25 8.78
C TRP A 666 36.09 27.23 9.92
N THR A 667 36.90 27.45 10.95
CA THR A 667 37.00 26.55 12.12
C THR A 667 36.29 27.07 13.37
N ASP A 668 35.85 28.34 13.36
CA ASP A 668 35.16 28.96 14.50
C ASP A 668 33.62 28.80 14.38
N PRO A 669 32.93 28.19 15.39
CA PRO A 669 31.47 28.08 15.44
C PRO A 669 30.73 29.43 15.41
N GLY A 670 31.36 30.51 15.85
CA GLY A 670 30.85 31.89 15.75
C GLY A 670 30.96 32.48 14.35
N CYS A 671 31.73 31.86 13.45
CA CYS A 671 31.96 32.33 12.09
C CYS A 671 31.30 31.37 11.06
N LEU A 672 32.08 30.83 10.11
CA LEU A 672 31.61 30.08 8.94
C LEU A 672 31.75 28.56 9.08
N LEU A 673 32.07 28.02 10.28
CA LEU A 673 32.21 26.57 10.49
C LEU A 673 31.02 25.76 9.95
N HIS A 674 29.78 26.22 10.22
CA HIS A 674 28.59 25.50 9.76
C HIS A 674 28.34 25.58 8.24
N LEU A 675 29.13 26.37 7.51
CA LEU A 675 29.11 26.47 6.04
C LEU A 675 30.30 25.76 5.39
N ILE A 676 31.19 25.15 6.19
CA ILE A 676 32.46 24.59 5.70
C ILE A 676 32.24 23.49 4.65
N VAL A 677 31.28 22.58 4.88
CA VAL A 677 30.97 21.47 3.96
C VAL A 677 30.50 22.01 2.61
N ARG A 678 29.55 22.95 2.63
CA ARG A 678 29.02 23.55 1.39
C ARG A 678 30.08 24.37 0.66
N SER A 679 30.88 25.13 1.40
CA SER A 679 31.92 25.97 0.80
C SER A 679 33.07 25.14 0.23
N ALA A 680 33.43 24.03 0.87
CA ALA A 680 34.38 23.06 0.32
C ALA A 680 33.81 22.31 -0.90
N ALA A 681 32.50 21.98 -0.88
CA ALA A 681 31.84 21.41 -2.06
C ALA A 681 31.78 22.40 -3.23
N ALA A 682 31.71 23.70 -2.94
CA ALA A 682 31.81 24.81 -3.89
C ALA A 682 33.26 25.20 -4.25
N GLU A 683 34.26 24.42 -3.83
CA GLU A 683 35.68 24.61 -4.16
C GLU A 683 36.31 25.91 -3.65
N ILE A 684 35.81 26.45 -2.53
CA ILE A 684 36.48 27.57 -1.85
C ILE A 684 37.79 27.06 -1.22
N PRO A 685 38.98 27.51 -1.67
CA PRO A 685 40.26 26.90 -1.30
C PRO A 685 40.53 26.89 0.21
N GLU A 686 40.16 27.95 0.91
CA GLU A 686 40.33 28.09 2.36
C GLU A 686 39.41 27.13 3.13
N ALA A 687 38.20 26.87 2.62
CA ALA A 687 37.26 25.91 3.20
C ALA A 687 37.72 24.47 2.98
N CYS A 688 38.23 24.14 1.79
CA CYS A 688 38.86 22.84 1.52
C CYS A 688 40.07 22.60 2.43
N SER A 689 40.92 23.62 2.61
CA SER A 689 42.06 23.50 3.54
C SER A 689 41.59 23.33 4.99
N ALA A 690 40.55 24.05 5.40
CA ALA A 690 40.00 23.96 6.74
C ALA A 690 39.34 22.60 7.02
N ILE A 691 38.65 21.98 6.04
CA ILE A 691 38.00 20.68 6.24
C ILE A 691 39.03 19.56 6.45
N GLU A 692 40.21 19.67 5.86
CA GLU A 692 41.34 18.74 6.06
C GLU A 692 41.91 18.85 7.49
N LEU A 693 41.97 20.07 8.05
CA LEU A 693 42.48 20.32 9.40
C LEU A 693 41.55 19.84 10.53
N ILE A 694 40.24 19.71 10.26
CA ILE A 694 39.28 19.16 11.22
C ILE A 694 39.46 17.64 11.29
N GLY A 695 39.80 17.14 12.48
CA GLY A 695 40.24 15.76 12.72
C GLY A 695 41.73 15.65 13.04
N ASP A 696 42.58 16.41 12.35
CA ASP A 696 44.05 16.37 12.51
C ASP A 696 44.61 17.33 13.57
N GLY A 697 43.76 18.16 14.17
CA GLY A 697 44.16 19.10 15.22
C GLY A 697 43.05 20.02 15.73
N VAL A 698 41.94 20.14 14.99
CA VAL A 698 40.74 20.88 15.42
C VAL A 698 39.62 19.89 15.75
N ALA A 699 39.17 19.90 17.00
CA ALA A 699 38.05 19.06 17.44
C ALA A 699 36.70 19.69 17.08
N LEU A 700 35.87 18.97 16.34
CA LEU A 700 34.47 19.34 16.10
C LEU A 700 33.65 19.00 17.36
N ARG A 701 32.94 19.98 17.94
CA ARG A 701 32.10 19.71 19.12
C ARG A 701 30.78 19.11 18.68
N SER A 702 30.15 18.31 19.53
CA SER A 702 28.86 17.67 19.21
C SER A 702 27.73 18.64 18.79
N PRO A 703 27.61 19.87 19.37
CA PRO A 703 26.66 20.88 18.87
C PRO A 703 26.98 21.38 17.46
N ASP A 704 28.25 21.51 17.10
CA ASP A 704 28.68 21.97 15.77
C ASP A 704 28.41 20.88 14.73
N ALA A 705 28.70 19.62 15.09
CA ALA A 705 28.30 18.47 14.30
C ALA A 705 26.77 18.40 14.12
N ALA A 706 26.00 18.84 15.12
CA ALA A 706 24.54 18.96 15.01
C ALA A 706 24.12 19.94 13.93
N ALA A 707 24.62 21.17 14.02
CA ALA A 707 24.31 22.22 13.08
C ALA A 707 24.74 21.86 11.65
N LEU A 708 25.83 21.09 11.48
CA LEU A 708 26.26 20.59 10.18
C LEU A 708 25.31 19.51 9.62
N THR A 709 24.78 18.62 10.47
CA THR A 709 23.91 17.52 10.02
C THR A 709 22.46 17.90 9.80
N GLU A 710 21.91 18.83 10.59
CA GLU A 710 20.49 19.16 10.57
C GLU A 710 19.94 19.52 9.18
N PRO A 711 20.64 20.32 8.33
CA PRO A 711 20.18 20.61 6.98
C PRO A 711 20.02 19.35 6.10
N PHE A 712 20.91 18.36 6.28
CA PHE A 712 20.96 17.12 5.49
C PHE A 712 19.94 16.09 5.95
N LEU A 713 19.48 16.17 7.20
CA LEU A 713 18.35 15.36 7.68
C LEU A 713 17.02 15.88 7.13
N ALA A 714 16.92 17.20 6.90
CA ALA A 714 15.72 17.84 6.40
C ALA A 714 15.62 17.82 4.86
N ASN A 715 16.74 17.92 4.13
CA ASN A 715 16.78 18.02 2.67
C ASN A 715 17.97 17.26 2.08
N ALA A 716 17.95 16.93 0.78
CA ALA A 716 19.17 16.46 0.10
C ALA A 716 20.14 17.60 -0.10
N GLY A 717 21.41 17.34 0.18
CA GLY A 717 22.51 18.05 -0.46
C GLY A 717 22.85 17.40 -1.81
N THR A 718 23.76 18.01 -2.53
CA THR A 718 24.46 17.36 -3.65
C THR A 718 25.25 16.13 -3.16
N GLY A 719 25.54 15.19 -4.05
CA GLY A 719 26.37 14.02 -3.72
C GLY A 719 27.71 14.43 -3.09
N ARG A 720 28.37 15.46 -3.64
CA ARG A 720 29.61 16.03 -3.11
C ARG A 720 29.48 16.60 -1.70
N GLU A 721 28.40 17.34 -1.43
CA GLU A 721 28.13 17.86 -0.08
C GLU A 721 27.93 16.71 0.93
N ALA A 722 27.19 15.66 0.55
CA ALA A 722 26.98 14.50 1.40
C ALA A 722 28.28 13.74 1.69
N VAL A 723 29.14 13.55 0.68
CA VAL A 723 30.47 12.93 0.84
C VAL A 723 31.30 13.69 1.86
N LEU A 724 31.44 15.00 1.65
CA LEU A 724 32.28 15.85 2.50
C LEU A 724 31.75 15.90 3.93
N LEU A 725 30.42 15.91 4.12
CA LEU A 725 29.84 15.83 5.45
C LEU A 725 30.14 14.50 6.14
N LEU A 726 29.90 13.37 5.46
CA LEU A 726 30.08 12.05 6.05
C LEU A 726 31.55 11.77 6.36
N ASP A 727 32.46 12.17 5.47
CA ASP A 727 33.90 12.10 5.70
C ASP A 727 34.34 12.97 6.89
N LEU A 728 33.87 14.22 6.95
CA LEU A 728 34.14 15.14 8.06
C LEU A 728 33.66 14.58 9.40
N LEU A 729 32.43 14.05 9.45
CA LEU A 729 31.86 13.47 10.67
C LEU A 729 32.64 12.23 11.12
N LEU A 730 33.09 11.39 10.17
CA LEU A 730 33.91 10.22 10.48
C LEU A 730 35.27 10.62 11.04
N ARG A 731 35.99 11.55 10.40
CA ARG A 731 37.28 12.07 10.88
C ARG A 731 37.15 12.78 12.23
N ALA A 732 36.00 13.40 12.50
CA ALA A 732 35.68 14.00 13.79
C ALA A 732 35.25 12.99 14.88
N GLY A 733 35.06 11.71 14.54
CA GLY A 733 34.58 10.68 15.47
C GLY A 733 33.08 10.75 15.79
N GLU A 734 32.29 11.49 15.00
CA GLU A 734 30.83 11.67 15.13
C GLU A 734 30.06 10.55 14.41
N THR A 735 30.38 9.29 14.74
CA THR A 735 29.84 8.10 14.07
C THR A 735 28.31 7.98 14.17
N SER A 736 27.70 8.36 15.31
CA SER A 736 26.24 8.33 15.46
C SER A 736 25.54 9.24 14.46
N ARG A 737 26.11 10.42 14.19
CA ARG A 737 25.57 11.36 13.20
C ARG A 737 25.82 10.90 11.78
N THR A 738 26.97 10.29 11.52
CA THR A 738 27.26 9.63 10.23
C THR A 738 26.18 8.59 9.91
N LEU A 739 25.86 7.72 10.86
CA LEU A 739 24.81 6.73 10.73
C LEU A 739 23.45 7.37 10.49
N LEU A 740 23.10 8.41 11.27
CA LEU A 740 21.84 9.12 11.13
C LEU A 740 21.66 9.72 9.72
N VAL A 741 22.71 10.33 9.16
CA VAL A 741 22.68 10.88 7.79
C VAL A 741 22.55 9.77 6.74
N LEU A 742 23.23 8.63 6.93
CA LEU A 742 23.10 7.46 6.03
C LEU A 742 21.72 6.79 6.09
N GLU A 743 21.09 6.74 7.27
CA GLU A 743 19.76 6.16 7.45
C GLU A 743 18.65 6.99 6.80
N HIS A 744 18.82 8.31 6.70
CA HIS A 744 17.86 9.22 6.04
C HIS A 744 17.89 9.16 4.50
N GLY A 745 18.64 8.19 3.92
CA GLY A 745 18.31 7.58 2.63
C GLY A 745 18.46 8.48 1.40
N ARG A 746 19.69 8.67 0.94
CA ARG A 746 19.98 9.17 -0.42
C ARG A 746 20.96 8.23 -1.11
N GLU A 747 20.82 8.08 -2.42
CA GLU A 747 21.75 7.32 -3.24
C GLU A 747 23.12 7.99 -3.22
N LEU A 748 24.06 7.41 -2.49
CA LEU A 748 25.47 7.73 -2.60
C LEU A 748 26.04 6.93 -3.76
N ASP A 749 26.88 7.55 -4.59
CA ASP A 749 27.55 6.81 -5.65
C ASP A 749 28.51 5.75 -5.08
N GLY A 750 28.83 4.75 -5.90
CA GLY A 750 29.67 3.62 -5.47
C GLY A 750 31.08 4.03 -5.04
N ALA A 751 31.63 5.14 -5.57
CA ALA A 751 32.94 5.65 -5.20
C ALA A 751 32.92 6.22 -3.77
N THR A 752 31.88 6.98 -3.45
CA THR A 752 31.60 7.55 -2.13
C THR A 752 31.41 6.45 -1.09
N LEU A 753 30.55 5.47 -1.39
CA LEU A 753 30.34 4.34 -0.49
C LEU A 753 31.63 3.55 -0.26
N SER A 754 32.46 3.40 -1.28
CA SER A 754 33.77 2.77 -1.15
C SER A 754 34.71 3.57 -0.24
N LEU A 755 34.78 4.89 -0.38
CA LEU A 755 35.59 5.74 0.50
C LEU A 755 35.11 5.65 1.96
N LEU A 756 33.81 5.79 2.20
CA LEU A 756 33.22 5.69 3.54
C LEU A 756 33.46 4.31 4.16
N ARG A 757 33.41 3.25 3.36
CA ARG A 757 33.77 1.90 3.78
C ARG A 757 35.21 1.82 4.25
N GLU A 758 36.17 2.27 3.45
CA GLU A 758 37.58 2.22 3.83
C GLU A 758 37.87 3.07 5.08
N SER A 759 37.27 4.26 5.18
CA SER A 759 37.38 5.13 6.35
C SER A 759 36.78 4.49 7.61
N ALA A 760 35.57 3.92 7.51
CA ALA A 760 34.92 3.24 8.64
C ALA A 760 35.69 2.00 9.10
N LEU A 761 36.26 1.22 8.16
CA LEU A 761 37.10 0.06 8.48
C LEU A 761 38.41 0.48 9.16
N SER A 762 39.09 1.51 8.63
CA SER A 762 40.31 2.06 9.22
C SER A 762 40.08 2.56 10.64
N GLU A 763 38.99 3.29 10.85
CA GLU A 763 38.56 3.84 12.13
C GLU A 763 38.18 2.72 13.12
N PHE A 764 37.46 1.68 12.67
CA PHE A 764 37.17 0.51 13.49
C PHE A 764 38.43 -0.24 13.92
N ARG A 765 39.36 -0.49 12.99
CA ARG A 765 40.66 -1.13 13.28
C ARG A 765 41.48 -0.33 14.29
N THR A 766 41.47 0.99 14.19
CA THR A 766 42.19 1.90 15.10
C THR A 766 41.54 1.92 16.49
N ALA A 767 40.21 1.87 16.56
CA ALA A 767 39.49 1.83 17.83
C ALA A 767 39.61 0.48 18.56
N LEU A 768 39.89 -0.62 17.84
CA LEU A 768 39.95 -1.96 18.39
C LEU A 768 41.21 -2.17 19.27
N PRO A 769 41.08 -2.47 20.59
CA PRO A 769 42.23 -2.65 21.49
C PRO A 769 43.14 -3.80 21.05
N ALA A 770 44.46 -3.59 20.95
CA ALA A 770 45.46 -4.56 20.46
C ALA A 770 45.31 -5.99 21.04
N GLU A 771 44.98 -6.07 22.33
CA GLU A 771 44.67 -7.31 23.04
C GLU A 771 43.29 -7.20 23.69
N ARG A 772 42.66 -8.35 23.98
CA ARG A 772 41.36 -8.40 24.66
C ARG A 772 41.48 -7.78 26.07
N PRO A 773 40.83 -6.62 26.34
CA PRO A 773 41.00 -5.95 27.62
C PRO A 773 40.19 -6.66 28.72
N ALA A 774 40.67 -6.58 29.98
CA ALA A 774 39.93 -7.08 31.14
C ALA A 774 38.59 -6.33 31.38
N GLY A 775 38.49 -5.10 30.86
CA GLY A 775 37.27 -4.30 30.87
C GLY A 775 37.37 -3.14 29.88
N MET A 776 36.22 -2.68 29.36
CA MET A 776 36.17 -1.62 28.34
C MET A 776 35.57 -0.33 28.92
N ARG A 777 36.19 0.83 28.66
CA ARG A 777 35.64 2.15 29.06
C ARG A 777 34.34 2.43 28.30
N GLN A 778 33.37 3.10 28.94
CA GLN A 778 32.05 3.36 28.34
C GLN A 778 32.15 4.11 26.99
N GLN A 779 33.04 5.10 26.89
CA GLN A 779 33.26 5.85 25.64
C GLN A 779 33.71 4.94 24.48
N LEU A 780 34.62 4.00 24.76
CA LEU A 780 35.08 3.03 23.76
C LEU A 780 33.96 2.04 23.38
N ARG A 781 33.14 1.59 24.33
CA ARG A 781 31.96 0.75 24.04
C ARG A 781 31.00 1.47 23.09
N THR A 782 30.63 2.72 23.40
CA THR A 782 29.76 3.52 22.55
C THR A 782 30.34 3.72 21.15
N ARG A 783 31.65 4.03 21.05
CA ARG A 783 32.34 4.17 19.75
C ARG A 783 32.30 2.87 18.93
N LEU A 784 32.65 1.73 19.53
CA LEU A 784 32.61 0.43 18.84
C LEU A 784 31.20 0.01 18.43
N ARG A 785 30.17 0.27 19.27
CA ARG A 785 28.77 0.03 18.89
C ARG A 785 28.37 0.83 17.66
N ASN A 786 28.65 2.13 17.64
CA ASN A 786 28.30 2.99 16.52
C ASN A 786 29.05 2.59 15.25
N LEU A 787 30.34 2.29 15.35
CA LEU A 787 31.13 1.85 14.19
C LEU A 787 30.66 0.48 13.68
N SER A 788 30.26 -0.45 14.57
CA SER A 788 29.68 -1.73 14.16
C SER A 788 28.37 -1.53 13.39
N LYS A 789 27.49 -0.63 13.87
CA LYS A 789 26.23 -0.29 13.17
C LYS A 789 26.52 0.32 11.79
N LEU A 790 27.49 1.23 11.73
CA LEU A 790 27.91 1.86 10.48
C LEU A 790 28.45 0.82 9.49
N LEU A 791 29.30 -0.11 9.94
CA LEU A 791 29.82 -1.17 9.08
C LEU A 791 28.70 -2.06 8.53
N VAL A 792 27.78 -2.54 9.37
CA VAL A 792 26.61 -3.31 8.92
C VAL A 792 25.78 -2.52 7.90
N ARG A 793 25.54 -1.23 8.15
CA ARG A 793 24.80 -0.40 7.21
C ARG A 793 25.52 -0.23 5.87
N LEU A 794 26.84 -0.06 5.90
CA LEU A 794 27.65 0.02 4.68
C LEU A 794 27.72 -1.32 3.94
N ASP A 795 27.73 -2.45 4.65
CA ASP A 795 27.63 -3.80 4.07
C ASP A 795 26.34 -3.95 3.26
N GLU A 796 25.21 -3.56 3.85
CA GLU A 796 23.90 -3.57 3.20
C GLU A 796 23.85 -2.67 1.96
N LEU A 797 24.38 -1.45 2.05
CA LEU A 797 24.33 -0.47 0.95
C LEU A 797 25.28 -0.82 -0.21
N THR A 798 26.39 -1.50 0.07
CA THR A 798 27.41 -1.83 -0.94
C THR A 798 27.27 -3.25 -1.50
N GLY A 799 26.41 -4.08 -0.91
CA GLY A 799 26.35 -5.51 -1.21
C GLY A 799 27.58 -6.27 -0.71
N GLY A 800 28.38 -5.68 0.18
CA GLY A 800 29.49 -6.36 0.82
C GLY A 800 30.66 -5.53 1.33
N LEU A 801 31.07 -5.80 2.57
CA LEU A 801 32.37 -5.41 3.11
C LEU A 801 33.45 -6.42 2.73
N ARG A 802 34.62 -5.93 2.30
CA ARG A 802 35.81 -6.75 2.07
C ARG A 802 36.58 -7.00 3.37
N ILE A 803 35.99 -7.77 4.29
CA ILE A 803 36.65 -8.20 5.53
C ILE A 803 36.99 -9.67 5.41
N ALA A 804 38.24 -10.05 5.65
CA ALA A 804 38.62 -11.46 5.66
C ALA A 804 38.05 -12.14 6.92
N TRP A 805 37.56 -13.38 6.82
CA TRP A 805 37.01 -14.10 7.97
C TRP A 805 37.94 -14.14 9.21
N PRO A 806 39.26 -14.42 9.08
CA PRO A 806 40.16 -14.38 10.24
C PRO A 806 40.20 -13.03 10.95
N GLU A 807 40.06 -11.92 10.21
CA GLU A 807 40.01 -10.58 10.77
C GLU A 807 38.69 -10.35 11.53
N LEU A 808 37.55 -10.70 10.95
CA LEU A 808 36.25 -10.59 11.62
C LEU A 808 36.16 -11.50 12.86
N ALA A 809 36.70 -12.72 12.78
CA ALA A 809 36.77 -13.64 13.91
C ALA A 809 37.60 -13.07 15.07
N ASP A 810 38.75 -12.43 14.79
CA ASP A 810 39.55 -11.73 15.80
C ASP A 810 38.76 -10.57 16.45
N TRP A 811 37.99 -9.81 15.67
CA TRP A 811 37.14 -8.73 16.19
C TRP A 811 36.07 -9.26 17.14
N LEU A 812 35.38 -10.35 16.78
CA LEU A 812 34.36 -10.99 17.62
C LEU A 812 34.92 -11.44 18.99
N VAL A 813 36.21 -11.77 19.06
CA VAL A 813 36.90 -12.16 20.30
C VAL A 813 37.35 -10.95 21.12
N ARG A 814 37.86 -9.89 20.48
CA ARG A 814 38.43 -8.70 21.15
C ARG A 814 37.38 -7.69 21.59
N VAL A 815 36.23 -7.60 20.92
CA VAL A 815 35.13 -6.71 21.32
C VAL A 815 34.38 -7.32 22.51
N MET A 816 34.57 -6.73 23.69
CA MET A 816 33.95 -7.16 24.96
C MET A 816 32.53 -6.63 25.18
N ASP A 817 32.01 -5.81 24.27
CA ASP A 817 30.69 -5.20 24.40
C ASP A 817 29.63 -6.06 23.69
N ASP A 818 28.70 -6.65 24.45
CA ASP A 818 27.74 -7.61 23.91
C ASP A 818 26.83 -7.03 22.80
N GLU A 819 26.52 -5.73 22.85
CA GLU A 819 25.72 -5.09 21.80
C GLU A 819 26.55 -4.95 20.51
N ALA A 820 27.79 -4.42 20.61
CA ALA A 820 28.68 -4.30 19.46
C ALA A 820 29.00 -5.66 18.84
N THR A 821 29.31 -6.69 19.64
CA THR A 821 29.55 -8.04 19.12
C THR A 821 28.31 -8.63 18.49
N GLY A 822 27.12 -8.42 19.06
CA GLY A 822 25.85 -8.85 18.46
C GLY A 822 25.60 -8.21 17.09
N ILE A 823 26.02 -6.95 16.90
CA ILE A 823 25.96 -6.26 15.61
C ILE A 823 27.00 -6.83 14.62
N LEU A 824 28.23 -7.10 15.07
CA LEU A 824 29.27 -7.70 14.21
C LEU A 824 28.91 -9.13 13.74
N VAL A 825 28.12 -9.87 14.53
CA VAL A 825 27.58 -11.15 14.09
C VAL A 825 26.73 -11.02 12.82
N GLU A 826 26.08 -9.86 12.59
CA GLU A 826 25.35 -9.61 11.34
C GLU A 826 26.28 -9.52 10.12
N LEU A 827 27.53 -9.07 10.29
CA LEU A 827 28.54 -9.11 9.23
C LEU A 827 28.96 -10.55 8.92
N ALA A 828 29.12 -11.37 9.97
CA ALA A 828 29.42 -12.80 9.81
C ALA A 828 28.29 -13.52 9.05
N ARG A 829 27.03 -13.18 9.37
CA ARG A 829 25.87 -13.63 8.60
C ARG A 829 25.95 -13.21 7.14
N SER A 830 26.16 -11.92 6.86
CA SER A 830 26.16 -11.41 5.49
C SER A 830 27.19 -12.14 4.62
N GLY A 831 28.40 -12.36 5.14
CA GLY A 831 29.40 -13.16 4.42
C GLY A 831 29.05 -14.65 4.32
N LEU A 832 28.34 -15.24 5.29
CA LEU A 832 27.79 -16.59 5.17
C LEU A 832 26.72 -16.70 4.07
N GLU A 833 25.81 -15.71 3.99
CA GLU A 833 24.77 -15.65 2.96
C GLU A 833 25.35 -15.49 1.55
N ARG A 834 26.48 -14.78 1.43
CA ARG A 834 27.22 -14.58 0.19
C ARG A 834 28.25 -15.67 -0.12
N GLU A 835 28.34 -16.70 0.73
CA GLU A 835 29.32 -17.80 0.62
C GLU A 835 30.80 -17.34 0.64
N GLU A 836 31.07 -16.17 1.24
CA GLU A 836 32.41 -15.59 1.36
C GLU A 836 33.21 -16.15 2.54
N TYR A 837 32.53 -16.68 3.56
CA TYR A 837 33.14 -17.21 4.78
C TYR A 837 32.98 -18.73 4.92
N PRO A 838 33.99 -19.46 5.45
CA PRO A 838 33.94 -20.90 5.63
C PRO A 838 32.92 -21.29 6.73
N PRO A 839 31.80 -21.97 6.40
CA PRO A 839 30.71 -22.16 7.36
C PRO A 839 31.09 -22.89 8.64
N ALA A 840 31.98 -23.88 8.56
CA ALA A 840 32.41 -24.65 9.73
C ALA A 840 33.12 -23.76 10.77
N GLU A 841 33.97 -22.83 10.32
CA GLU A 841 34.70 -21.92 11.20
C GLU A 841 33.77 -20.84 11.77
N VAL A 842 32.87 -20.30 10.94
CA VAL A 842 31.89 -19.30 11.39
C VAL A 842 30.95 -19.90 12.43
N LEU A 843 30.41 -21.09 12.20
CA LEU A 843 29.53 -21.77 13.16
C LEU A 843 30.25 -22.11 14.46
N ALA A 844 31.52 -22.54 14.41
CA ALA A 844 32.31 -22.77 15.62
C ALA A 844 32.44 -21.47 16.43
N ALA A 845 32.80 -20.35 15.77
CA ALA A 845 32.88 -19.05 16.42
C ALA A 845 31.53 -18.60 17.01
N LEU A 846 30.44 -18.67 16.25
CA LEU A 846 29.10 -18.29 16.73
C LEU A 846 28.64 -19.18 17.89
N ARG A 847 28.94 -20.49 17.86
CA ARG A 847 28.68 -21.40 18.99
C ARG A 847 29.50 -21.04 20.22
N GLY A 848 30.77 -20.69 20.06
CA GLY A 848 31.60 -20.18 21.15
C GLY A 848 31.00 -18.90 21.77
N LEU A 849 30.52 -17.98 20.93
CA LEU A 849 29.92 -16.71 21.39
C LEU A 849 28.59 -16.88 22.13
N CYS A 850 27.76 -17.84 21.71
CA CYS A 850 26.55 -18.19 22.44
C CYS A 850 26.80 -19.25 23.51
N GLY A 851 28.05 -19.61 23.85
CA GLY A 851 28.35 -20.57 24.92
C GLY A 851 27.90 -22.01 24.66
N ALA A 852 27.64 -22.37 23.40
CA ALA A 852 27.22 -23.69 22.95
C ALA A 852 28.40 -24.67 22.70
N GLU A 853 29.61 -24.29 23.11
CA GLU A 853 30.80 -25.15 23.14
C GLU A 853 31.03 -25.71 24.55
N GLY A 854 31.03 -27.05 24.68
CA GLY A 854 31.16 -27.78 25.94
C GLY A 854 29.83 -27.99 26.69
N ASP A 855 29.91 -28.39 27.96
CA ASP A 855 28.75 -28.72 28.82
C ASP A 855 28.05 -27.49 29.42
N ARG A 856 28.47 -26.27 29.06
CA ARG A 856 27.86 -25.04 29.58
C ARG A 856 26.55 -24.73 28.84
N PRO A 857 25.52 -24.24 29.55
CA PRO A 857 24.31 -23.77 28.88
C PRO A 857 24.64 -22.56 28.00
N PRO A 858 24.06 -22.47 26.78
CA PRO A 858 24.29 -21.35 25.90
C PRO A 858 23.91 -20.00 26.55
N ASP A 859 24.75 -18.97 26.42
CA ASP A 859 24.43 -17.59 26.76
C ASP A 859 23.30 -17.10 25.84
N CYS A 860 22.09 -17.08 26.37
CA CYS A 860 20.88 -16.67 25.65
C CYS A 860 20.31 -15.35 26.17
N SER A 861 20.94 -14.74 27.18
CA SER A 861 20.47 -13.53 27.83
C SER A 861 21.24 -12.28 27.37
N SER A 862 22.47 -12.41 26.90
CA SER A 862 23.20 -11.31 26.27
C SER A 862 22.71 -11.03 24.84
N ALA A 863 22.88 -9.80 24.36
CA ALA A 863 22.57 -9.43 22.97
C ALA A 863 23.43 -10.23 21.98
N ARG A 864 24.73 -10.38 22.28
CA ARG A 864 25.69 -11.21 21.55
C ARG A 864 25.24 -12.66 21.43
N GLY A 865 24.92 -13.27 22.57
CA GLY A 865 24.54 -14.67 22.64
C GLY A 865 23.24 -14.96 21.89
N ARG A 866 22.24 -14.09 22.02
CA ARG A 866 20.98 -14.17 21.23
C ARG A 866 21.24 -14.07 19.72
N ALA A 867 22.01 -13.09 19.27
CA ALA A 867 22.31 -12.90 17.85
C ALA A 867 23.07 -14.12 17.29
N ALA A 868 24.14 -14.54 17.96
CA ALA A 868 24.93 -15.70 17.53
C ALA A 868 24.09 -16.99 17.47
N ARG A 869 23.23 -17.22 18.48
CA ARG A 869 22.30 -18.35 18.50
C ARG A 869 21.30 -18.30 17.36
N LEU A 870 20.67 -17.14 17.12
CA LEU A 870 19.70 -16.96 16.05
C LEU A 870 20.30 -17.32 14.69
N TRP A 871 21.56 -16.93 14.45
CA TRP A 871 22.24 -17.22 13.19
C TRP A 871 22.75 -18.65 13.07
N CYS A 872 23.18 -19.29 14.16
CA CYS A 872 23.39 -20.74 14.16
C CYS A 872 22.10 -21.49 13.81
N VAL A 873 20.97 -21.13 14.43
CA VAL A 873 19.66 -21.73 14.17
C VAL A 873 19.24 -21.51 12.72
N TRP A 874 19.38 -20.29 12.19
CA TRP A 874 19.10 -19.99 10.79
C TRP A 874 19.97 -20.83 9.84
N TRP A 875 21.27 -20.95 10.11
CA TRP A 875 22.18 -21.71 9.25
C TRP A 875 21.83 -23.19 9.25
N TYR A 876 21.68 -23.82 10.42
CA TYR A 876 21.25 -25.23 10.48
C TYR A 876 19.88 -25.44 9.85
N ALA A 877 18.96 -24.50 10.04
CA ALA A 877 17.65 -24.58 9.43
C ALA A 877 17.71 -24.45 7.90
N ARG A 878 18.66 -23.70 7.32
CA ARG A 878 18.71 -23.50 5.86
C ARG A 878 19.63 -24.48 5.13
N TYR A 879 20.72 -24.88 5.77
CA TYR A 879 21.82 -25.62 5.14
C TYR A 879 22.22 -26.89 5.89
N GLY A 880 21.72 -27.08 7.12
CA GLY A 880 22.04 -28.25 7.94
C GLY A 880 21.55 -29.56 7.32
N ALA A 881 22.27 -30.63 7.59
CA ALA A 881 21.90 -32.00 7.26
C ALA A 881 20.92 -32.57 8.30
N ALA A 882 20.35 -33.75 8.03
CA ALA A 882 19.45 -34.42 8.98
C ALA A 882 20.09 -34.74 10.34
N GLN A 883 21.42 -34.93 10.37
CA GLN A 883 22.18 -35.11 11.62
C GLN A 883 22.27 -33.83 12.47
N ASP A 884 22.03 -32.66 11.88
CA ASP A 884 22.09 -31.37 12.57
C ASP A 884 20.75 -31.02 13.25
N THR A 885 19.69 -31.79 13.02
CA THR A 885 18.34 -31.54 13.58
C THR A 885 18.35 -31.47 15.11
N SER A 886 19.10 -32.36 15.78
CA SER A 886 19.20 -32.36 17.25
C SER A 886 19.87 -31.09 17.76
N GLU A 887 20.92 -30.61 17.08
CA GLU A 887 21.64 -29.39 17.44
C GLU A 887 20.79 -28.14 17.17
N LEU A 888 20.08 -28.10 16.03
CA LEU A 888 19.11 -27.06 15.69
C LEU A 888 18.04 -26.92 16.79
N LEU A 889 17.41 -28.04 17.18
CA LEU A 889 16.38 -28.04 18.22
C LEU A 889 16.94 -27.68 19.59
N ARG A 890 18.15 -28.14 19.92
CA ARG A 890 18.84 -27.79 21.16
C ARG A 890 19.03 -26.27 21.25
N LEU A 891 19.55 -25.64 20.20
CA LEU A 891 19.77 -24.20 20.16
C LEU A 891 18.44 -23.42 20.17
N ALA A 892 17.46 -23.81 19.36
CA ALA A 892 16.19 -23.10 19.23
C ALA A 892 15.35 -23.12 20.52
N PHE A 893 15.46 -24.19 21.32
CA PHE A 893 14.73 -24.35 22.59
C PHE A 893 15.57 -24.12 23.86
N THR A 894 16.79 -23.57 23.75
CA THR A 894 17.54 -23.16 24.95
C THR A 894 16.85 -21.97 25.61
N GLU A 895 16.62 -22.01 26.93
CA GLU A 895 15.97 -20.91 27.65
C GLU A 895 16.89 -19.68 27.83
N PRO A 896 16.38 -18.44 27.67
CA PRO A 896 15.03 -18.10 27.22
C PRO A 896 14.78 -18.44 25.75
N VAL A 897 13.68 -19.15 25.49
CA VAL A 897 13.25 -19.49 24.12
C VAL A 897 12.91 -18.22 23.34
N ASP A 898 13.56 -18.04 22.19
CA ASP A 898 13.34 -16.88 21.32
C ASP A 898 12.38 -17.23 20.19
N ARG A 899 11.30 -16.45 20.08
CA ARG A 899 10.29 -16.62 19.02
C ARG A 899 10.93 -16.59 17.63
N LEU A 900 11.94 -15.73 17.40
CA LEU A 900 12.57 -15.58 16.09
C LEU A 900 13.39 -16.82 15.73
N ALA A 901 14.10 -17.41 16.70
CA ALA A 901 14.85 -18.64 16.50
C ALA A 901 13.91 -19.79 16.07
N LEU A 902 12.77 -19.95 16.75
CA LEU A 902 11.79 -20.97 16.37
C LEU A 902 11.15 -20.71 15.00
N ILE A 903 10.88 -19.45 14.66
CA ILE A 903 10.38 -19.11 13.32
C ILE A 903 11.43 -19.46 12.25
N LYS A 904 12.72 -19.20 12.49
CA LYS A 904 13.79 -19.59 11.55
C LYS A 904 13.95 -21.11 11.46
N ALA A 905 13.78 -21.84 12.57
CA ALA A 905 13.91 -23.30 12.61
C ALA A 905 12.92 -24.03 11.68
N SER A 906 11.77 -23.43 11.35
CA SER A 906 10.82 -24.01 10.39
C SER A 906 11.44 -24.21 8.99
N SER A 907 12.47 -23.44 8.65
CA SER A 907 13.11 -23.53 7.34
C SER A 907 13.80 -24.87 7.09
N HIS A 908 14.08 -25.64 8.14
CA HIS A 908 14.71 -26.97 8.07
C HIS A 908 13.86 -28.03 7.37
N ILE A 909 12.57 -27.75 7.21
CA ILE A 909 11.64 -28.61 6.50
C ILE A 909 11.73 -28.45 4.98
N TYR A 910 12.20 -27.30 4.47
CA TYR A 910 12.16 -27.01 3.02
C TYR A 910 13.41 -27.53 2.30
N ALA A 911 13.24 -28.42 1.34
CA ALA A 911 14.36 -29.09 0.64
C ALA A 911 15.35 -28.17 -0.12
N GLY A 912 14.97 -26.92 -0.43
CA GLY A 912 15.56 -26.11 -1.50
C GLY A 912 17.05 -25.72 -1.38
N LYS A 913 17.72 -25.92 -0.24
CA LYS A 913 19.16 -25.60 -0.08
C LYS A 913 19.95 -26.59 0.79
N HIS A 914 19.35 -27.72 1.16
CA HIS A 914 20.05 -28.70 2.00
C HIS A 914 20.99 -29.57 1.18
N ARG A 915 22.18 -29.85 1.72
CA ARG A 915 23.05 -30.91 1.18
C ARG A 915 22.39 -32.29 1.27
N THR A 916 21.59 -32.51 2.32
CA THR A 916 20.79 -33.72 2.53
C THR A 916 19.46 -33.32 3.19
N PRO A 917 18.36 -33.19 2.43
CA PRO A 917 17.07 -32.81 2.98
C PRO A 917 16.52 -33.88 3.94
N LEU A 918 15.65 -33.47 4.87
CA LEU A 918 14.93 -34.42 5.73
C LEU A 918 14.05 -35.33 4.87
N THR A 919 14.03 -36.63 5.20
CA THR A 919 12.97 -37.51 4.70
C THR A 919 11.63 -37.09 5.27
N LEU A 920 10.54 -37.44 4.60
CA LEU A 920 9.20 -37.10 5.03
C LEU A 920 8.88 -37.55 6.47
N ALA A 921 9.31 -38.77 6.83
CA ALA A 921 9.19 -39.28 8.18
C ALA A 921 9.98 -38.44 9.19
N GLN A 922 11.22 -38.04 8.86
CA GLN A 922 12.02 -37.14 9.72
C GLN A 922 11.38 -35.75 9.85
N SER A 923 10.78 -35.21 8.79
CA SER A 923 10.06 -33.93 8.83
C SER A 923 8.82 -34.00 9.73
N VAL A 924 8.08 -35.12 9.70
CA VAL A 924 6.95 -35.36 10.62
C VAL A 924 7.45 -35.43 12.07
N GLU A 925 8.51 -36.19 12.35
CA GLU A 925 9.08 -36.25 13.71
C GLU A 925 9.56 -34.88 14.19
N PHE A 926 10.17 -34.10 13.30
CA PHE A 926 10.61 -32.74 13.60
C PHE A 926 9.43 -31.82 13.94
N LEU A 927 8.34 -31.86 13.17
CA LEU A 927 7.10 -31.11 13.45
C LEU A 927 6.50 -31.47 14.82
N LEU A 928 6.40 -32.76 15.12
CA LEU A 928 5.84 -33.25 16.38
C LEU A 928 6.71 -32.84 17.56
N GLU A 929 8.03 -32.98 17.44
CA GLU A 929 8.96 -32.60 18.50
C GLU A 929 8.92 -31.09 18.79
N VAL A 930 8.84 -30.26 17.74
CA VAL A 930 8.67 -28.81 17.90
C VAL A 930 7.35 -28.48 18.58
N GLY A 931 6.24 -29.09 18.16
CA GLY A 931 4.92 -28.89 18.75
C GLY A 931 4.87 -29.22 20.25
N ARG A 932 5.50 -30.34 20.66
CA ARG A 932 5.63 -30.72 22.08
C ARG A 932 6.48 -29.72 22.87
N ARG A 933 7.65 -29.34 22.33
CA ARG A 933 8.56 -28.41 23.01
C ARG A 933 8.01 -27.00 23.12
N ILE A 934 7.20 -26.52 22.16
CA ILE A 934 6.49 -25.24 22.28
C ILE A 934 5.56 -25.27 23.50
N GLY A 935 4.79 -26.35 23.67
CA GLY A 935 3.88 -26.52 24.81
C GLY A 935 4.61 -26.48 26.15
N ALA A 936 5.78 -27.13 26.21
CA ALA A 936 6.65 -27.19 27.39
C ALA A 936 7.51 -25.93 27.64
N SER A 937 7.61 -25.01 26.67
CA SER A 937 8.48 -23.83 26.76
C SER A 937 7.90 -22.69 27.61
N GLY A 938 8.78 -21.80 28.10
CA GLY A 938 8.39 -20.55 28.76
C GLY A 938 7.78 -19.46 27.86
N LEU A 939 7.48 -19.74 26.58
CA LEU A 939 6.93 -18.75 25.65
C LEU A 939 5.53 -18.25 26.07
N GLY A 940 5.34 -16.92 26.05
CA GLY A 940 4.02 -16.31 26.25
C GLY A 940 3.03 -16.61 25.12
N GLY A 941 1.73 -16.59 25.40
CA GLY A 941 0.67 -16.99 24.46
C GLY A 941 0.67 -16.24 23.11
N ALA A 942 1.06 -14.96 23.09
CA ALA A 942 1.22 -14.20 21.85
C ALA A 942 2.37 -14.75 20.98
N ALA A 943 3.54 -15.00 21.58
CA ALA A 943 4.68 -15.57 20.87
C ALA A 943 4.38 -16.99 20.35
N ARG A 944 3.67 -17.83 21.13
CA ARG A 944 3.24 -19.16 20.69
C ARG A 944 2.31 -19.09 19.46
N LYS A 945 1.40 -18.11 19.44
CA LYS A 945 0.52 -17.87 18.28
C LYS A 945 1.31 -17.46 17.04
N ASP A 946 2.29 -16.58 17.17
CA ASP A 946 3.14 -16.13 16.06
C ASP A 946 4.01 -17.27 15.52
N VAL A 947 4.64 -18.05 16.39
CA VAL A 947 5.40 -19.25 16.01
C VAL A 947 4.49 -20.25 15.29
N SER A 948 3.34 -20.60 15.87
CA SER A 948 2.40 -21.54 15.25
C SER A 948 1.91 -21.08 13.87
N ARG A 949 1.71 -19.77 13.69
CA ARG A 949 1.35 -19.19 12.39
C ARG A 949 2.49 -19.32 11.39
N ALA A 950 3.72 -19.01 11.78
CA ALA A 950 4.89 -19.09 10.91
C ALA A 950 5.23 -20.54 10.48
N TRP A 951 4.85 -21.53 11.28
CA TRP A 951 5.07 -22.94 10.97
C TRP A 951 4.01 -23.55 10.04
N ARG A 952 2.92 -22.84 9.71
CA ARG A 952 1.87 -23.36 8.81
C ARG A 952 2.41 -23.79 7.46
N ALA A 953 3.25 -22.97 6.83
CA ALA A 953 3.82 -23.30 5.53
C ALA A 953 4.62 -24.61 5.59
N ALA A 954 5.38 -24.84 6.67
CA ALA A 954 6.13 -26.07 6.87
C ALA A 954 5.21 -27.29 7.11
N MET A 955 4.11 -27.11 7.84
CA MET A 955 3.07 -28.14 8.00
C MET A 955 2.42 -28.50 6.66
N TRP A 956 2.07 -27.50 5.84
CA TRP A 956 1.48 -27.67 4.52
C TRP A 956 2.41 -28.39 3.54
N THR A 957 3.72 -28.21 3.64
CA THR A 957 4.69 -28.93 2.79
C THR A 957 4.79 -30.42 3.16
N VAL A 958 4.64 -30.78 4.44
CA VAL A 958 4.96 -32.14 4.94
C VAL A 958 3.73 -33.03 5.07
N VAL A 959 2.66 -32.52 5.67
CA VAL A 959 1.53 -33.36 6.08
C VAL A 959 0.75 -33.92 4.89
N PRO A 960 0.41 -33.15 3.83
CA PRO A 960 -0.27 -33.66 2.65
C PRO A 960 0.48 -34.79 1.93
N GLY A 961 1.81 -34.69 1.84
CA GLY A 961 2.65 -35.70 1.19
C GLY A 961 2.83 -36.98 2.00
N SER A 962 2.59 -36.94 3.31
CA SER A 962 2.79 -38.07 4.25
C SER A 962 1.88 -39.24 3.90
N ASP A 963 2.31 -40.48 4.12
CA ASP A 963 1.45 -41.68 3.95
C ASP A 963 0.41 -41.80 5.09
N THR A 964 -0.48 -42.79 4.98
CA THR A 964 -1.55 -43.01 5.98
C THR A 964 -1.00 -43.26 7.38
N GLY A 965 0.13 -43.96 7.50
CA GLY A 965 0.77 -44.24 8.77
C GLY A 965 1.29 -42.97 9.45
N LEU A 966 1.99 -42.13 8.70
CA LEU A 966 2.51 -40.86 9.17
C LEU A 966 1.40 -39.86 9.53
N GLN A 967 0.34 -39.75 8.71
CA GLN A 967 -0.81 -38.88 9.05
C GLN A 967 -1.58 -39.39 10.27
N SER A 968 -1.76 -40.70 10.41
CA SER A 968 -2.36 -41.29 11.62
C SER A 968 -1.53 -40.97 12.86
N ARG A 969 -0.20 -41.07 12.74
CA ARG A 969 0.73 -40.68 13.81
C ARG A 969 0.62 -39.21 14.19
N ILE A 970 0.48 -38.30 13.21
CA ILE A 970 0.23 -36.88 13.46
C ILE A 970 -1.05 -36.69 14.27
N VAL A 971 -2.16 -37.30 13.82
CA VAL A 971 -3.47 -37.17 14.48
C VAL A 971 -3.41 -37.67 15.92
N GLN A 972 -2.81 -38.85 16.14
CA GLN A 972 -2.64 -39.43 17.48
C GLN A 972 -1.81 -38.53 18.42
N ALA A 973 -0.85 -37.78 17.89
CA ALA A 973 0.00 -36.88 18.68
C ALA A 973 -0.65 -35.52 18.99
N LEU A 974 -1.73 -35.12 18.30
CA LEU A 974 -2.36 -33.79 18.47
C LEU A 974 -2.64 -33.39 19.94
N PRO A 975 -3.12 -34.30 20.83
CA PRO A 975 -3.35 -33.96 22.24
C PRO A 975 -2.08 -33.61 23.04
N GLU A 976 -0.89 -33.99 22.56
CA GLU A 976 0.39 -33.76 23.23
C GLU A 976 1.05 -32.43 22.83
N LEU A 977 0.53 -31.75 21.80
CA LEU A 977 1.14 -30.55 21.23
C LEU A 977 0.54 -29.27 21.84
N ASP A 978 1.22 -28.14 21.66
CA ASP A 978 0.63 -26.83 21.97
C ASP A 978 -0.68 -26.61 21.20
N ASP A 979 -1.75 -26.14 21.87
CA ASP A 979 -3.11 -26.02 21.30
C ASP A 979 -3.16 -25.18 20.01
N ALA A 980 -2.38 -24.09 19.94
CA ALA A 980 -2.35 -23.26 18.73
C ALA A 980 -1.61 -23.95 17.58
N PHE A 981 -0.54 -24.68 17.89
CA PHE A 981 0.24 -25.45 16.92
C PHE A 981 -0.57 -26.66 16.40
N ALA A 982 -1.17 -27.43 17.31
CA ALA A 982 -2.03 -28.57 17.01
C ALA A 982 -3.23 -28.15 16.15
N GLY A 983 -3.86 -27.02 16.49
CA GLY A 983 -4.98 -26.47 15.75
C GLY A 983 -4.64 -26.12 14.30
N HIS A 984 -3.41 -25.69 14.01
CA HIS A 984 -2.94 -25.50 12.64
C HIS A 984 -2.53 -26.81 11.97
N LEU A 985 -1.89 -27.71 12.70
CA LEU A 985 -1.46 -29.00 12.18
C LEU A 985 -2.64 -29.88 11.75
N VAL A 986 -3.76 -29.87 12.48
CA VAL A 986 -4.95 -30.66 12.11
C VAL A 986 -5.65 -30.13 10.85
N GLN A 987 -5.56 -28.83 10.57
CA GLN A 987 -6.17 -28.22 9.39
C GLN A 987 -5.53 -28.70 8.07
N VAL A 988 -4.31 -29.23 8.14
CA VAL A 988 -3.55 -29.74 6.98
C VAL A 988 -3.63 -31.26 6.83
N VAL A 989 -4.34 -31.95 7.74
CA VAL A 989 -4.60 -33.39 7.65
C VAL A 989 -5.75 -33.63 6.67
N SER A 990 -5.61 -34.68 5.84
CA SER A 990 -6.50 -34.96 4.72
C SER A 990 -7.27 -36.28 4.93
N PRO A 991 -8.27 -36.30 5.83
CA PRO A 991 -8.96 -37.54 6.19
C PRO A 991 -9.75 -38.16 5.03
N HIS A 992 -10.06 -37.39 3.97
CA HIS A 992 -10.93 -37.82 2.88
C HIS A 992 -10.38 -38.97 2.03
N ARG A 993 -9.05 -39.15 1.96
CA ARG A 993 -8.43 -40.24 1.19
C ARG A 993 -8.18 -41.49 2.03
N ARG A 994 -8.41 -41.43 3.34
CA ARG A 994 -7.80 -42.34 4.32
C ARG A 994 -8.73 -42.57 5.52
N PRO A 995 -9.62 -43.57 5.45
CA PRO A 995 -10.58 -43.89 6.51
C PRO A 995 -9.93 -44.07 7.88
N GLU A 996 -8.71 -44.60 7.94
CA GLU A 996 -7.96 -44.81 9.17
C GLU A 996 -7.57 -43.49 9.85
N VAL A 997 -7.25 -42.45 9.06
CA VAL A 997 -6.94 -41.11 9.59
C VAL A 997 -8.21 -40.46 10.16
N LEU A 998 -9.34 -40.65 9.48
CA LEU A 998 -10.65 -40.17 9.93
C LEU A 998 -11.09 -40.85 11.24
N GLU A 999 -10.89 -42.16 11.35
CA GLU A 999 -11.17 -42.92 12.57
C GLU A 999 -10.35 -42.38 13.76
N HIS A 1000 -9.04 -42.20 13.57
CA HIS A 1000 -8.20 -41.57 14.59
C HIS A 1000 -8.65 -40.14 14.93
N LEU A 1001 -9.10 -39.36 13.94
CA LEU A 1001 -9.57 -38.00 14.17
C LEU A 1001 -10.85 -37.98 15.00
N HIS A 1002 -11.76 -38.93 14.80
CA HIS A 1002 -12.94 -39.13 15.67
C HIS A 1002 -12.56 -39.54 17.10
N VAL A 1003 -11.58 -40.45 17.24
CA VAL A 1003 -11.06 -40.84 18.56
C VAL A 1003 -10.50 -39.62 19.29
N VAL A 1004 -9.67 -38.80 18.63
CA VAL A 1004 -9.11 -37.58 19.21
C VAL A 1004 -10.22 -36.57 19.52
N ALA A 1005 -11.20 -36.37 18.63
CA ALA A 1005 -12.35 -35.47 18.85
C ALA A 1005 -13.15 -35.82 20.12
N SER A 1006 -13.16 -37.10 20.49
CA SER A 1006 -13.86 -37.61 21.68
C SER A 1006 -13.07 -37.44 22.99
N ALA A 1007 -11.79 -37.07 22.92
CA ALA A 1007 -10.95 -36.89 24.10
C ALA A 1007 -11.40 -35.65 24.91
N SER A 1008 -11.52 -35.81 26.23
CA SER A 1008 -12.01 -34.76 27.14
C SER A 1008 -11.00 -33.62 27.40
N ALA A 1009 -9.72 -33.82 27.06
CA ALA A 1009 -8.62 -32.93 27.40
C ALA A 1009 -8.09 -32.09 26.22
N LEU A 1010 -8.90 -31.85 25.17
CA LEU A 1010 -8.47 -31.02 24.04
C LEU A 1010 -8.51 -29.54 24.38
N GLY A 1011 -7.48 -28.81 23.95
CA GLY A 1011 -7.52 -27.36 23.94
C GLY A 1011 -8.63 -26.82 23.02
N PRO A 1012 -9.15 -25.61 23.30
CA PRO A 1012 -10.33 -25.07 22.63
C PRO A 1012 -10.09 -24.83 21.13
N ARG A 1013 -8.88 -24.45 20.71
CA ARG A 1013 -8.59 -24.22 19.29
C ARG A 1013 -8.48 -25.53 18.53
N LEU A 1014 -7.80 -26.53 19.09
CA LEU A 1014 -7.72 -27.85 18.49
C LEU A 1014 -9.12 -28.45 18.33
N LYS A 1015 -9.96 -28.39 19.37
CA LYS A 1015 -11.35 -28.88 19.33
C LYS A 1015 -12.17 -28.22 18.21
N LEU A 1016 -12.13 -26.90 18.09
CA LEU A 1016 -12.82 -26.16 17.04
C LEU A 1016 -12.34 -26.59 15.63
N ASN A 1017 -11.04 -26.75 15.45
CA ASN A 1017 -10.47 -27.10 14.15
C ASN A 1017 -10.73 -28.55 13.75
N ILE A 1018 -10.72 -29.50 14.68
CA ILE A 1018 -11.15 -30.88 14.43
C ILE A 1018 -12.61 -30.89 13.94
N GLY A 1019 -13.50 -30.14 14.61
CA GLY A 1019 -14.90 -30.02 14.18
C GLY A 1019 -15.03 -29.50 12.75
N ARG A 1020 -14.26 -28.47 12.38
CA ARG A 1020 -14.24 -27.93 11.01
C ARG A 1020 -13.73 -28.93 9.97
N VAL A 1021 -12.70 -29.72 10.30
CA VAL A 1021 -12.14 -30.73 9.38
C VAL A 1021 -13.13 -31.89 9.17
N LEU A 1022 -13.78 -32.36 10.23
CA LEU A 1022 -14.82 -33.40 10.14
C LEU A 1022 -16.04 -32.93 9.36
N ASP A 1023 -16.48 -31.69 9.57
CA ASP A 1023 -17.59 -31.08 8.84
C ASP A 1023 -17.28 -30.87 7.35
N ARG A 1024 -16.05 -30.45 7.04
CA ARG A 1024 -15.54 -30.36 5.66
C ARG A 1024 -15.54 -31.72 4.97
N TYR A 1025 -15.08 -32.79 5.64
CA TYR A 1025 -15.10 -34.14 5.08
C TYR A 1025 -16.52 -34.58 4.74
N ARG A 1026 -17.49 -34.32 5.63
CA ARG A 1026 -18.91 -34.63 5.40
C ARG A 1026 -19.44 -33.99 4.11
N ARG A 1027 -18.96 -32.78 3.77
CA ARG A 1027 -19.29 -32.06 2.52
C ARG A 1027 -18.63 -32.64 1.26
N HIS A 1028 -17.41 -33.15 1.37
CA HIS A 1028 -16.70 -33.77 0.23
C HIS A 1028 -17.30 -35.11 -0.19
N SER A 1029 -17.91 -35.84 0.76
CA SER A 1029 -18.59 -37.10 0.50
C SER A 1029 -19.98 -36.96 -0.14
N SER A 1030 -20.48 -35.73 -0.34
CA SER A 1030 -21.67 -35.45 -1.16
C SER A 1030 -21.22 -34.81 -2.47
N ASP A 1031 -21.43 -35.49 -3.61
CA ASP A 1031 -20.95 -35.12 -4.95
C ASP A 1031 -21.09 -33.61 -5.27
N ALA A 1032 -20.01 -32.98 -5.74
CA ALA A 1032 -19.75 -31.54 -5.82
C ALA A 1032 -20.61 -30.71 -6.82
N GLY A 1033 -21.76 -31.23 -7.27
CA GLY A 1033 -22.71 -30.53 -8.14
C GLY A 1033 -23.99 -30.10 -7.43
N TRP A 1034 -24.90 -29.47 -8.17
CA TRP A 1034 -26.23 -29.08 -7.69
C TRP A 1034 -27.37 -29.83 -8.41
N PRO A 1035 -27.35 -31.18 -8.49
CA PRO A 1035 -28.46 -31.93 -9.08
C PRO A 1035 -29.79 -31.66 -8.33
N THR A 1036 -29.69 -31.40 -7.03
CA THR A 1036 -30.83 -31.13 -6.17
C THR A 1036 -31.57 -29.83 -6.49
N ILE A 1037 -30.92 -28.82 -7.11
CA ILE A 1037 -31.62 -27.64 -7.65
C ILE A 1037 -32.65 -28.08 -8.68
N PHE A 1038 -32.27 -29.02 -9.55
CA PHE A 1038 -33.13 -29.51 -10.62
C PHE A 1038 -34.19 -30.49 -10.10
N ASP A 1039 -33.83 -31.31 -9.11
CA ASP A 1039 -34.82 -32.15 -8.42
C ASP A 1039 -35.91 -31.28 -7.75
N ASP A 1040 -35.55 -30.14 -7.14
CA ASP A 1040 -36.53 -29.20 -6.56
C ASP A 1040 -37.36 -28.49 -7.64
N LEU A 1041 -36.77 -28.22 -8.81
CA LEU A 1041 -37.47 -27.64 -9.98
C LEU A 1041 -38.40 -28.64 -10.67
N ASP A 1042 -38.16 -29.93 -10.53
CA ASP A 1042 -39.01 -31.01 -11.09
C ASP A 1042 -40.05 -31.51 -10.08
N GLY A 1043 -39.74 -31.55 -8.78
CA GLY A 1043 -40.53 -32.21 -7.73
C GLY A 1043 -41.78 -31.51 -7.19
N ALA A 1044 -42.02 -30.24 -7.53
CA ALA A 1044 -43.20 -29.47 -7.13
C ALA A 1044 -44.21 -29.24 -8.29
N GLY A 1045 -44.29 -30.19 -9.22
CA GLY A 1045 -45.28 -30.25 -10.31
C GLY A 1045 -46.58 -30.94 -9.92
#